data_AF-A0A847JWI8-F1
#
_entry.id   AF-A0A847JWI8-F1
#
_cell.length_a   1.000
_cell.length_b   1.000
_cell.length_c   1.000
_cell.angle_alpha   90.00
_cell.angle_beta   90.00
_cell.angle_gamma   90.00
#
_symmetry.space_group_name_H-M   'P 1'
#
loop_
_entity.id
_entity.type
_entity.pdbx_description
1 polymer ?
#
loop_
_entity_poly.entity_id
_entity_poly.type
_entity_poly.pdbx_seq_one_letter_code
_entity_poly.pdbx_strand_id
1 'polypeptide(L)'
;MIAHEGAASAAEFFVSPQGNDAWSGRLTAPKPDRSDGPFATLERAQAAARTAARTGAVIITLRGGVYERTRAFAMNAADSRLTLRSHKGETAVLRGGRAIDVWRAVSNGDALDRLQEQARSHVVCADLRAVGITDYGSLTRRGFGRPVTPAALELVFRGKPMTLARWPNDDWALIKSAPNGQDGGTFTFEGGTPERWKDRADIWVHGYWTYDWADTYEHVAALDPSTRTVTTDPPHGQYGYTPGKRFYFLNVLEELDQPGEWYLDRSTGKLYFWPPEPPRKGDAVVSVLEEPLITVQDARNLTIEGIRFECSRASAVMIKGGAANAVRRCEFLCLGTSAVNVDGGTDHVIADCHIHHIGESGISVSGGDRKTLAPGRHQVLRNHIHDYSLTCRTYRPAIGLNGVGNRVANNAIHDAPHNAILMGGNEHIVELNDISRVCLQTGDAGAIYMGRNMTMRGNVIRWNYFHDITRTIGGGGGFVDVMSVYLDDCFCGTTIYGNVFVRGGRAAMIGGGRDNTIENNVFVDCTPAVHVDSRGIGWASFWFDGRDPFIMNGLKEVNHDQPPYSVRYPQLVNLLTDEPGRAKGNVIARNVAVGGKWIEMFDGLDEKTVRMEDNVIEGDPGFADIAALDLRLKPGSALSKIGFKPIPLQKIGLPSVVPTPWSRQPARSDSGSGRAASARLRWWQDARFGMFVHWGIYSVIGMEASWPMYSGQYSRAEYEGQMRRFNPSTFRASELAGLAKRAGMKYLVLTTKHHDGFAMFDTRLSQYSIMQSPVGRDLVREVVDACRASGLKVGFYFSLCDWHDPAYPSWPVTGNWPFGTIAPDPSRWQAFVEFMHGQIRELLTNYGKIDLLWFDGGWEHTPTDWDAAGLIAMIRRLQPDIIVNDRLPGEGDYATPEQTIPACGLSRPWETCMTISNTWGYNPQDRAIKSSQQLIRNLCRIAGGGGNFLLNVGPGPDGSIQPESVERLEAIGAWLRVNGEAIYGTLAGPRSAYPDGAVTARGNRLYAHVFGVPNGPVDVSLPGARVRSARLLRDGRPLPWTVQDDRLRFDLPADRCDPAVTVIRVELDRPMERRHGAVHEPDGSLRLSASSAALHGVQLCYQPAYDDLGCWMTPTDWAEWRFEVPAAGRYRVELDAGVPPGQEGSIMSVLAGRQETRFVTRPTSGWTDYRPTDAGVVRLPRGEVTLQLRCLRLARMAALNLRAIRLVPVPGS
;
A
#
# COMPACT_ATOMS: atom_id res chain seq x y z
N MET A 1 25.74 40.51 26.70
CA MET A 1 26.99 40.04 27.33
C MET A 1 26.62 39.27 28.58
N ILE A 2 26.52 37.94 28.46
CA ILE A 2 26.48 36.99 29.58
C ILE A 2 27.52 35.93 29.21
N ALA A 3 28.41 35.65 30.16
CA ALA A 3 29.67 34.97 29.96
C ALA A 3 29.53 33.54 29.42
N HIS A 4 30.41 33.20 28.48
CA HIS A 4 30.69 31.82 28.10
C HIS A 4 31.44 31.13 29.26
N GLU A 5 30.72 30.40 30.11
CA GLU A 5 31.31 29.30 30.85
C GLU A 5 31.53 28.12 29.89
N GLY A 6 32.77 27.67 29.78
CA GLY A 6 33.16 26.57 28.88
C GLY A 6 32.47 25.27 29.25
N ALA A 7 31.63 24.75 28.35
CA ALA A 7 31.06 23.42 28.47
C ALA A 7 32.18 22.37 28.36
N ALA A 8 32.46 21.67 29.47
CA ALA A 8 33.32 20.49 29.45
C ALA A 8 32.79 19.47 28.41
N SER A 9 33.65 18.99 27.51
CA SER A 9 33.26 18.03 26.47
C SER A 9 32.73 16.73 27.11
N ALA A 10 31.56 16.26 26.69
CA ALA A 10 31.01 14.98 27.16
C ALA A 10 32.01 13.83 26.94
N ALA A 11 32.20 12.97 27.94
CA ALA A 11 33.02 11.78 27.79
C ALA A 11 32.31 10.79 26.85
N GLU A 12 32.97 10.36 25.77
CA GLU A 12 32.40 9.38 24.82
C GLU A 12 33.17 8.05 24.88
N PHE A 13 32.41 6.95 24.80
CA PHE A 13 32.91 5.58 24.71
C PHE A 13 32.26 4.85 23.55
N PHE A 14 33.02 4.02 22.86
CA PHE A 14 32.58 3.24 21.71
C PHE A 14 32.49 1.76 22.04
N VAL A 15 31.47 1.09 21.51
CA VAL A 15 31.28 -0.36 21.61
C VAL A 15 31.20 -0.94 20.20
N SER A 16 31.80 -2.10 19.96
CA SER A 16 31.79 -2.79 18.66
C SER A 16 31.75 -4.31 18.86
N PRO A 17 31.08 -5.08 17.98
CA PRO A 17 31.13 -6.54 18.05
C PRO A 17 32.55 -7.12 17.83
N GLN A 18 33.48 -6.31 17.30
CA GLN A 18 34.89 -6.65 17.13
C GLN A 18 35.81 -5.99 18.19
N GLY A 19 35.21 -5.41 19.23
CA GLY A 19 35.91 -4.71 20.31
C GLY A 19 36.60 -5.63 21.32
N ASN A 20 37.18 -5.03 22.36
CA ASN A 20 37.78 -5.74 23.49
C ASN A 20 37.59 -4.95 24.79
N ASP A 21 37.09 -5.60 25.84
CA ASP A 21 36.77 -4.95 27.12
C ASP A 21 38.01 -4.55 27.95
N ALA A 22 39.20 -5.02 27.57
CA ALA A 22 40.47 -4.59 28.13
C ALA A 22 40.97 -3.25 27.57
N TRP A 23 40.39 -2.76 26.45
CA TRP A 23 40.78 -1.49 25.84
C TRP A 23 40.19 -0.28 26.57
N SER A 24 40.56 0.93 26.15
CA SER A 24 40.06 2.17 26.75
C SER A 24 38.61 2.49 26.38
N GLY A 25 38.14 1.95 25.25
CA GLY A 25 36.84 2.28 24.66
C GLY A 25 36.76 3.70 24.08
N ARG A 26 37.87 4.45 24.01
CA ARG A 26 37.90 5.86 23.55
C ARG A 26 38.05 6.02 22.04
N LEU A 27 38.35 4.94 21.33
CA LEU A 27 38.58 4.95 19.88
C LEU A 27 37.40 4.31 19.16
N THR A 28 37.03 4.86 18.01
CA THR A 28 35.95 4.33 17.17
C THR A 28 36.32 2.96 16.59
N ALA A 29 37.59 2.73 16.24
CA ALA A 29 38.11 1.50 15.66
C ALA A 29 39.36 1.00 16.41
N PRO A 30 39.69 -0.31 16.34
CA PRO A 30 40.94 -0.83 16.88
C PRO A 30 42.17 -0.15 16.27
N LYS A 31 43.21 0.08 17.08
CA LYS A 31 44.53 0.44 16.55
C LYS A 31 45.10 -0.68 15.67
N PRO A 32 45.98 -0.36 14.71
CA PRO A 32 46.63 -1.37 13.87
C PRO A 32 47.35 -2.47 14.66
N ASP A 33 47.94 -2.12 15.80
CA ASP A 33 48.64 -3.03 16.72
C ASP A 33 47.71 -3.74 17.73
N ARG A 34 46.40 -3.47 17.68
CA ARG A 34 45.38 -3.97 18.60
C ARG A 34 45.65 -3.65 20.07
N SER A 35 46.44 -2.61 20.37
CA SER A 35 46.72 -2.20 21.76
C SER A 35 45.55 -1.48 22.43
N ASP A 36 44.63 -0.91 21.64
CA ASP A 36 43.51 -0.10 22.10
C ASP A 36 42.40 -0.04 21.03
N GLY A 37 41.19 0.36 21.40
CA GLY A 37 40.02 0.35 20.51
C GLY A 37 38.68 0.50 21.25
N PRO A 38 37.55 0.18 20.59
CA PRO A 38 36.23 0.16 21.21
C PRO A 38 36.05 -1.02 22.19
N PHE A 39 35.21 -0.86 23.21
CA PHE A 39 34.79 -1.96 24.08
C PHE A 39 34.05 -3.04 23.29
N ALA A 40 34.07 -4.28 23.80
CA ALA A 40 33.30 -5.38 23.23
C ALA A 40 31.85 -5.36 23.73
N THR A 41 31.64 -4.98 25.01
CA THR A 41 30.33 -5.09 25.67
C THR A 41 29.75 -3.74 26.12
N LEU A 42 28.41 -3.70 26.16
CA LEU A 42 27.65 -2.60 26.74
C LEU A 42 27.93 -2.44 28.23
N GLU A 43 28.05 -3.55 28.95
CA GLU A 43 28.33 -3.58 30.39
C GLU A 43 29.67 -2.90 30.73
N ARG A 44 30.72 -3.19 29.95
CA ARG A 44 32.02 -2.55 30.16
C ARG A 44 31.96 -1.04 29.91
N ALA A 45 31.26 -0.63 28.85
CA ALA A 45 31.05 0.77 28.51
C ALA A 45 30.23 1.50 29.56
N GLN A 46 29.20 0.86 30.12
CA GLN A 46 28.40 1.39 31.23
C GLN A 46 29.25 1.60 32.49
N ALA A 47 30.09 0.65 32.87
CA ALA A 47 30.98 0.80 34.03
C ALA A 47 31.96 1.98 33.86
N ALA A 48 32.52 2.13 32.66
CA ALA A 48 33.36 3.28 32.32
C ALA A 48 32.55 4.59 32.34
N ALA A 49 31.33 4.57 31.81
CA ALA A 49 30.43 5.71 31.77
C ALA A 49 30.03 6.19 33.17
N ARG A 50 29.67 5.29 34.09
CA ARG A 50 29.35 5.61 35.48
C ARG A 50 30.53 6.25 36.22
N THR A 51 31.76 5.84 35.90
CA THR A 51 32.97 6.45 36.46
C THR A 51 33.14 7.88 35.94
N ALA A 52 32.93 8.11 34.64
CA ALA A 52 33.03 9.42 34.01
C ALA A 52 31.85 10.36 34.32
N ALA A 53 30.65 9.82 34.61
CA ALA A 53 29.44 10.59 34.86
C ALA A 53 29.51 11.47 36.14
N ARG A 54 30.50 11.21 37.01
CA ARG A 54 30.83 12.08 38.15
C ARG A 54 31.28 13.47 37.71
N THR A 55 31.76 13.63 36.48
CA THR A 55 32.34 14.88 35.97
C THR A 55 31.54 15.54 34.85
N GLY A 56 30.44 14.95 34.36
CA GLY A 56 29.62 15.52 33.28
C GLY A 56 28.70 14.53 32.56
N ALA A 57 28.13 14.95 31.43
CA ALA A 57 27.33 14.08 30.55
C ALA A 57 28.22 13.04 29.84
N VAL A 58 27.66 11.86 29.55
CA VAL A 58 28.40 10.74 28.96
C VAL A 58 27.64 10.14 27.79
N ILE A 59 28.37 9.76 26.74
CA ILE A 59 27.84 9.12 25.54
C ILE A 59 28.43 7.73 25.38
N ILE A 60 27.59 6.74 25.15
CA ILE A 60 27.98 5.41 24.66
C ILE A 60 27.51 5.31 23.21
N THR A 61 28.45 5.13 22.28
CA THR A 61 28.19 5.03 20.85
C THR A 61 28.46 3.60 20.36
N LEU A 62 27.42 2.95 19.85
CA LEU A 62 27.47 1.60 19.28
C LEU A 62 27.89 1.66 17.82
N ARG A 63 28.94 0.93 17.44
CA ARG A 63 29.29 0.69 16.03
C ARG A 63 28.29 -0.25 15.37
N GLY A 64 28.25 -0.24 14.04
CA GLY A 64 27.37 -1.08 13.25
C GLY A 64 27.60 -2.58 13.51
N GLY A 65 26.50 -3.32 13.61
CA GLY A 65 26.53 -4.76 13.84
C GLY A 65 25.46 -5.25 14.81
N VAL A 66 25.45 -6.57 15.04
CA VAL A 66 24.49 -7.25 15.91
C VAL A 66 25.12 -7.48 17.28
N TYR A 67 24.38 -7.10 18.31
CA TYR A 67 24.69 -7.28 19.72
C TYR A 67 23.63 -8.21 20.30
N GLU A 68 23.90 -9.51 20.25
CA GLU A 68 23.00 -10.52 20.82
C GLU A 68 22.99 -10.43 22.34
N ARG A 69 21.80 -10.55 22.93
CA ARG A 69 21.57 -10.40 24.36
C ARG A 69 20.99 -11.67 24.94
N THR A 70 21.61 -12.15 26.02
CA THR A 70 21.10 -13.26 26.84
C THR A 70 20.49 -12.78 28.16
N ARG A 71 20.53 -11.48 28.42
CA ARG A 71 19.93 -10.80 29.58
C ARG A 71 19.68 -9.33 29.27
N ALA A 72 18.79 -8.70 30.02
CA ALA A 72 18.54 -7.27 29.92
C ALA A 72 19.82 -6.45 30.12
N PHE A 73 19.96 -5.36 29.37
CA PHE A 73 20.91 -4.31 29.70
C PHE A 73 20.26 -3.34 30.71
N ALA A 74 20.59 -3.54 31.98
CA ALA A 74 19.97 -2.81 33.09
C ALA A 74 20.65 -1.47 33.36
N MET A 75 19.88 -0.39 33.23
CA MET A 75 20.25 0.98 33.56
C MET A 75 19.43 1.49 34.74
N ASN A 76 20.02 2.33 35.58
CA ASN A 76 19.36 2.86 36.76
C ASN A 76 19.69 4.34 37.03
N ALA A 77 19.33 4.85 38.21
CA ALA A 77 19.63 6.22 38.62
C ALA A 77 21.10 6.64 38.42
N ALA A 78 22.06 5.72 38.55
CA ALA A 78 23.49 5.99 38.33
C ALA A 78 23.85 6.26 36.85
N ASP A 79 22.96 5.91 35.92
CA ASP A 79 23.12 6.14 34.47
C ASP A 79 22.39 7.42 34.02
N SER A 80 21.95 8.28 34.94
CA SER A 80 21.33 9.56 34.61
C SER A 80 22.26 10.44 33.76
N ARG A 81 21.68 11.16 32.78
CA ARG A 81 22.40 11.99 31.79
C ARG A 81 23.27 11.20 30.80
N LEU A 82 23.06 9.89 30.69
CA LEU A 82 23.70 9.04 29.68
C LEU A 82 22.94 9.09 28.35
N THR A 83 23.67 9.17 27.24
CA THR A 83 23.13 8.92 25.90
C THR A 83 23.70 7.62 25.35
N LEU A 84 22.84 6.63 25.10
CA LEU A 84 23.17 5.41 24.37
C LEU A 84 22.68 5.57 22.92
N ARG A 85 23.59 5.52 21.95
CA ARG A 85 23.23 5.76 20.54
C ARG A 85 23.97 4.85 19.56
N SER A 86 23.41 4.70 18.37
CA SER A 86 24.18 4.18 17.22
C SER A 86 25.17 5.22 16.70
N HIS A 87 26.29 4.74 16.15
CA HIS A 87 27.24 5.56 15.41
C HIS A 87 26.57 6.14 14.16
N LYS A 88 26.90 7.39 13.82
CA LYS A 88 26.27 8.10 12.70
C LYS A 88 26.53 7.35 11.39
N GLY A 89 25.46 7.06 10.65
CA GLY A 89 25.53 6.34 9.36
C GLY A 89 25.67 4.83 9.49
N GLU A 90 25.64 4.29 10.71
CA GLU A 90 25.72 2.86 10.99
C GLU A 90 24.46 2.38 11.74
N THR A 91 24.19 1.09 11.61
CA THR A 91 23.06 0.41 12.24
C THR A 91 23.57 -0.50 13.35
N ALA A 92 23.34 -0.14 14.61
CA ALA A 92 23.50 -1.04 15.73
C ALA A 92 22.18 -1.77 16.02
N VAL A 93 22.26 -3.10 16.16
CA VAL A 93 21.11 -3.97 16.38
C VAL A 93 21.25 -4.65 17.75
N LEU A 94 20.35 -4.34 18.69
CA LEU A 94 20.20 -5.12 19.91
C LEU A 94 19.19 -6.24 19.67
N ARG A 95 19.68 -7.48 19.71
CA ARG A 95 18.90 -8.66 19.33
C ARG A 95 18.68 -9.56 20.54
N GLY A 96 17.42 -9.92 20.81
CA GLY A 96 17.02 -10.85 21.89
C GLY A 96 16.94 -12.31 21.44
N GLY A 97 17.54 -12.62 20.30
CA GLY A 97 17.39 -13.84 19.52
C GLY A 97 18.73 -14.34 19.02
N ARG A 98 18.76 -15.57 18.53
CA ARG A 98 19.96 -16.24 18.02
C ARG A 98 19.77 -16.72 16.59
N ALA A 99 20.78 -16.53 15.76
CA ALA A 99 20.77 -17.05 14.40
C ALA A 99 20.83 -18.59 14.39
N ILE A 100 20.05 -19.21 13.51
CA ILE A 100 20.10 -20.64 13.21
C ILE A 100 20.78 -20.81 11.86
N ASP A 101 22.04 -21.23 11.87
CA ASP A 101 22.87 -21.37 10.67
C ASP A 101 23.02 -22.83 10.20
N VAL A 102 22.56 -23.79 11.01
CA VAL A 102 22.72 -25.22 10.73
C VAL A 102 21.35 -25.84 10.48
N TRP A 103 21.09 -26.11 9.20
CA TRP A 103 19.84 -26.73 8.72
C TRP A 103 20.16 -28.04 8.01
N ARG A 104 19.32 -29.05 8.23
CA ARG A 104 19.40 -30.34 7.53
C ARG A 104 18.06 -30.64 6.88
N ALA A 105 18.06 -31.16 5.66
CA ALA A 105 16.83 -31.68 5.05
C ALA A 105 16.26 -32.80 5.94
N VAL A 106 14.93 -32.84 6.07
CA VAL A 106 14.26 -33.99 6.68
C VAL A 106 14.23 -35.11 5.65
N SER A 107 15.05 -36.15 5.82
CA SER A 107 15.27 -37.17 4.78
C SER A 107 14.77 -38.58 5.11
N ASN A 108 14.42 -38.86 6.37
CA ASN A 108 13.81 -40.12 6.82
C ASN A 108 13.24 -39.99 8.25
N GLY A 109 12.45 -40.97 8.68
CA GLY A 109 11.96 -41.12 10.05
C GLY A 109 10.58 -40.50 10.31
N ASP A 110 10.09 -40.64 11.55
CA ASP A 110 8.70 -40.31 11.94
C ASP A 110 8.27 -38.89 11.55
N ALA A 111 9.15 -37.90 11.65
CA ALA A 111 8.84 -36.53 11.23
C ALA A 111 8.53 -36.43 9.73
N LEU A 112 9.28 -37.13 8.87
CA LEU A 112 9.03 -37.15 7.43
C LEU A 112 7.70 -37.84 7.09
N ASP A 113 7.39 -38.93 7.80
CA ASP A 113 6.17 -39.71 7.59
C ASP A 113 4.91 -38.91 7.94
N ARG A 114 5.02 -38.02 8.94
CA ARG A 114 3.95 -37.13 9.40
C ARG A 114 3.68 -35.95 8.46
N LEU A 115 4.73 -35.39 7.87
CA LEU A 115 4.61 -34.29 6.90
C LEU A 115 3.74 -34.69 5.70
N GLN A 116 2.93 -33.74 5.24
CA GLN A 116 2.22 -33.88 3.97
C GLN A 116 3.20 -34.04 2.81
N GLU A 117 2.81 -34.78 1.78
CA GLU A 117 3.68 -35.16 0.69
C GLU A 117 4.36 -33.95 0.04
N GLN A 118 3.61 -32.87 -0.20
CA GLN A 118 4.14 -31.61 -0.76
C GLN A 118 5.22 -30.96 0.11
N ALA A 119 5.15 -31.10 1.44
CA ALA A 119 6.08 -30.45 2.36
C ALA A 119 7.41 -31.20 2.51
N ARG A 120 7.41 -32.52 2.31
CA ARG A 120 8.54 -33.41 2.59
C ARG A 120 9.86 -32.98 1.95
N SER A 121 9.81 -32.44 0.73
CA SER A 121 11.01 -32.03 -0.01
C SER A 121 11.53 -30.64 0.36
N HIS A 122 10.77 -29.87 1.13
CA HIS A 122 11.07 -28.46 1.41
C HIS A 122 11.38 -28.18 2.88
N VAL A 123 10.88 -29.00 3.80
CA VAL A 123 11.11 -28.81 5.23
C VAL A 123 12.55 -29.12 5.61
N VAL A 124 13.19 -28.16 6.27
CA VAL A 124 14.48 -28.31 6.93
C VAL A 124 14.30 -28.40 8.43
N CYS A 125 15.24 -29.06 9.10
CA CYS A 125 15.27 -29.25 10.54
C CYS A 125 16.58 -28.74 11.14
N ALA A 126 16.48 -28.09 12.29
CA ALA A 126 17.60 -27.70 13.14
C ALA A 126 17.43 -28.31 14.54
N ASP A 127 18.54 -28.81 15.10
CA ASP A 127 18.61 -29.21 16.50
C ASP A 127 19.02 -28.01 17.34
N LEU A 128 18.06 -27.43 18.07
CA LEU A 128 18.28 -26.22 18.85
C LEU A 128 19.24 -26.48 20.03
N ARG A 129 19.20 -27.67 20.64
CA ARG A 129 20.09 -28.03 21.75
C ARG A 129 21.55 -28.10 21.27
N ALA A 130 21.77 -28.64 20.08
CA ALA A 130 23.10 -28.72 19.48
C ALA A 130 23.73 -27.34 19.20
N VAL A 131 22.93 -26.29 19.02
CA VAL A 131 23.39 -24.90 18.87
C VAL A 131 23.28 -24.08 20.17
N GLY A 132 23.10 -24.74 21.31
CA GLY A 132 23.13 -24.13 22.64
C GLY A 132 21.87 -23.35 23.01
N ILE A 133 20.73 -23.66 22.37
CA ILE A 133 19.41 -23.15 22.71
C ILE A 133 18.64 -24.29 23.37
N THR A 134 18.45 -24.20 24.69
CA THR A 134 17.78 -25.23 25.50
C THR A 134 16.48 -24.75 26.12
N ASP A 135 16.24 -23.44 26.07
CA ASP A 135 15.01 -22.80 26.51
C ASP A 135 14.28 -22.23 25.30
N TYR A 136 13.11 -22.79 25.03
CA TYR A 136 12.19 -22.35 23.98
C TYR A 136 10.96 -21.65 24.56
N GLY A 137 10.94 -21.57 25.90
CA GLY A 137 9.80 -21.48 26.81
C GLY A 137 8.49 -22.03 26.26
N SER A 138 7.39 -21.49 26.76
CA SER A 138 6.10 -22.16 26.68
C SER A 138 5.11 -21.34 25.89
N LEU A 139 4.30 -22.02 25.07
CA LEU A 139 3.02 -21.46 24.69
C LEU A 139 2.19 -21.32 25.97
N THR A 140 1.58 -20.15 26.15
CA THR A 140 0.77 -19.83 27.32
C THR A 140 -0.59 -19.35 26.88
N ARG A 141 -1.58 -19.45 27.76
CA ARG A 141 -2.85 -18.76 27.55
C ARG A 141 -2.62 -17.27 27.56
N ARG A 142 -3.13 -16.62 26.53
CA ARG A 142 -2.87 -15.21 26.21
C ARG A 142 -4.04 -14.67 25.39
N GLY A 143 -4.13 -13.35 25.28
CA GLY A 143 -5.27 -12.64 24.68
C GLY A 143 -6.09 -11.87 25.71
N PHE A 144 -7.37 -11.66 25.42
CA PHE A 144 -8.31 -10.88 26.22
C PHE A 144 -8.33 -11.28 27.70
N GLY A 145 -8.26 -10.28 28.58
CA GLY A 145 -8.30 -10.47 30.04
C GLY A 145 -7.10 -11.21 30.63
N ARG A 146 -6.08 -11.56 29.83
CA ARG A 146 -4.88 -12.28 30.29
C ARG A 146 -3.68 -11.33 30.49
N PRO A 147 -2.82 -11.59 31.48
CA PRO A 147 -1.59 -10.81 31.66
C PRO A 147 -0.67 -10.93 30.45
N VAL A 148 0.15 -9.89 30.24
CA VAL A 148 1.24 -9.95 29.26
C VAL A 148 2.32 -10.89 29.82
N THR A 149 2.67 -11.91 29.07
CA THR A 149 3.79 -12.81 29.36
C THR A 149 4.77 -12.81 28.20
N PRO A 150 6.07 -13.07 28.42
CA PRO A 150 7.00 -13.32 27.32
C PRO A 150 6.44 -14.37 26.37
N ALA A 151 6.62 -14.16 25.06
CA ALA A 151 6.17 -15.09 24.04
C ALA A 151 6.90 -16.43 24.14
N ALA A 152 6.33 -17.48 23.55
CA ALA A 152 7.11 -18.66 23.18
C ALA A 152 8.27 -18.28 22.23
N LEU A 153 9.19 -19.20 21.96
CA LEU A 153 10.15 -19.02 20.86
C LEU A 153 9.39 -18.67 19.58
N GLU A 154 9.85 -17.66 18.86
CA GLU A 154 9.32 -17.23 17.56
C GLU A 154 10.43 -17.33 16.51
N LEU A 155 10.09 -17.76 15.30
CA LEU A 155 11.01 -17.80 14.17
C LEU A 155 10.86 -16.54 13.32
N VAL A 156 11.97 -15.87 13.05
CA VAL A 156 12.07 -14.72 12.15
C VAL A 156 12.96 -15.09 10.98
N PHE A 157 12.49 -14.88 9.76
CA PHE A 157 13.26 -15.09 8.54
C PHE A 157 13.39 -13.79 7.76
N ARG A 158 14.63 -13.30 7.58
CA ARG A 158 14.96 -12.04 6.88
C ARG A 158 14.13 -10.84 7.34
N GLY A 159 13.95 -10.72 8.66
CA GLY A 159 13.22 -9.61 9.29
C GLY A 159 11.70 -9.73 9.25
N LYS A 160 11.15 -10.91 8.89
CA LYS A 160 9.71 -11.20 8.95
C LYS A 160 9.42 -12.35 9.91
N PRO A 161 8.40 -12.25 10.78
CA PRO A 161 7.96 -13.37 11.60
C PRO A 161 7.37 -14.46 10.70
N MET A 162 7.71 -15.71 11.00
CA MET A 162 7.20 -16.90 10.32
C MET A 162 6.01 -17.49 11.08
N THR A 163 5.09 -18.11 10.35
CA THR A 163 3.84 -18.63 10.90
C THR A 163 4.08 -19.95 11.62
N LEU A 164 3.65 -20.07 12.88
CA LEU A 164 3.63 -21.37 13.53
C LEU A 164 2.62 -22.26 12.79
N ALA A 165 3.03 -23.47 12.41
CA ALA A 165 2.23 -24.44 11.64
C ALA A 165 0.83 -24.55 12.25
N ARG A 166 -0.18 -24.31 11.42
CA ARG A 166 -1.56 -24.06 11.88
C ARG A 166 -2.56 -24.66 10.92
N TRP A 167 -3.76 -24.94 11.42
CA TRP A 167 -4.89 -25.29 10.57
C TRP A 167 -6.15 -24.52 10.99
N PRO A 168 -6.89 -23.91 10.04
CA PRO A 168 -6.54 -23.72 8.61
C PRO A 168 -5.40 -22.70 8.39
N ASN A 169 -4.78 -22.74 7.19
CA ASN A 169 -3.65 -21.90 6.81
C ASN A 169 -3.98 -20.41 6.70
N ASP A 170 -4.99 -20.05 5.91
CA ASP A 170 -5.29 -18.64 5.60
C ASP A 170 -6.67 -18.17 6.09
N ASP A 171 -7.54 -19.10 6.50
CA ASP A 171 -8.90 -18.82 7.01
C ASP A 171 -9.05 -19.23 8.49
N TRP A 172 -10.31 -19.32 8.95
CA TRP A 172 -10.71 -19.78 10.26
C TRP A 172 -11.61 -21.01 10.17
N ALA A 173 -11.39 -21.97 11.05
CA ALA A 173 -12.39 -23.00 11.34
C ALA A 173 -13.54 -22.40 12.14
N LEU A 174 -14.72 -23.01 12.07
CA LEU A 174 -15.90 -22.60 12.83
C LEU A 174 -16.30 -23.66 13.84
N ILE A 175 -16.71 -23.21 15.03
CA ILE A 175 -17.29 -24.08 16.06
C ILE A 175 -18.62 -24.60 15.54
N LYS A 176 -18.78 -25.93 15.48
CA LYS A 176 -20.02 -26.58 15.08
C LYS A 176 -21.02 -26.65 16.22
N SER A 177 -20.59 -27.13 17.39
CA SER A 177 -21.43 -27.23 18.59
C SER A 177 -20.61 -27.18 19.88
N ALA A 178 -21.26 -26.85 21.00
CA ALA A 178 -20.70 -26.92 22.35
C ALA A 178 -21.45 -28.00 23.15
N PRO A 179 -21.02 -29.29 23.10
CA PRO A 179 -21.82 -30.43 23.57
C PRO A 179 -22.10 -30.43 25.08
N ASN A 180 -21.24 -29.77 25.87
CA ASN A 180 -21.40 -29.66 27.33
C ASN A 180 -21.97 -28.28 27.74
N GLY A 181 -22.59 -27.56 26.82
CA GLY A 181 -22.99 -26.17 27.01
C GLY A 181 -21.83 -25.18 26.81
N GLN A 182 -22.16 -23.89 26.75
CA GLN A 182 -21.22 -22.80 26.45
C GLN A 182 -19.99 -22.82 27.36
N ASP A 183 -20.18 -23.02 28.67
CA ASP A 183 -19.11 -22.99 29.66
C ASP A 183 -18.46 -24.38 29.92
N GLY A 184 -18.89 -25.42 29.20
CA GLY A 184 -18.52 -26.82 29.44
C GLY A 184 -17.12 -27.23 28.92
N GLY A 185 -16.28 -26.28 28.54
CA GLY A 185 -14.88 -26.53 28.18
C GLY A 185 -14.62 -27.26 26.86
N THR A 186 -15.69 -27.62 26.14
CA THR A 186 -15.65 -28.56 25.02
C THR A 186 -16.42 -28.02 23.84
N PHE A 187 -15.87 -28.18 22.62
CA PHE A 187 -16.54 -27.83 21.38
C PHE A 187 -16.21 -28.82 20.25
N THR A 188 -17.08 -28.88 19.24
CA THR A 188 -16.86 -29.70 18.03
C THR A 188 -16.60 -28.82 16.82
N PHE A 189 -15.98 -29.38 15.78
CA PHE A 189 -15.67 -28.68 14.52
C PHE A 189 -15.77 -29.60 13.30
N GLU A 190 -15.67 -29.02 12.11
CA GLU A 190 -15.62 -29.73 10.82
C GLU A 190 -14.36 -29.35 10.05
N GLY A 191 -13.91 -30.22 9.13
CA GLY A 191 -12.70 -30.00 8.34
C GLY A 191 -11.39 -30.41 9.05
N GLY A 192 -10.30 -30.46 8.28
CA GLY A 192 -8.98 -30.90 8.75
C GLY A 192 -8.86 -32.41 8.91
N THR A 193 -7.64 -32.87 9.24
CA THR A 193 -7.29 -34.29 9.43
C THR A 193 -6.80 -34.61 10.85
N PRO A 194 -7.59 -34.32 11.91
CA PRO A 194 -7.19 -34.54 13.30
C PRO A 194 -6.82 -35.98 13.64
N GLU A 195 -7.28 -36.95 12.86
CA GLU A 195 -6.88 -38.37 12.95
C GLU A 195 -5.39 -38.59 12.69
N ARG A 196 -4.74 -37.72 11.91
CA ARG A 196 -3.30 -37.79 11.63
C ARG A 196 -2.44 -37.11 12.70
N TRP A 197 -3.00 -36.16 13.44
CA TRP A 197 -2.25 -35.33 14.38
C TRP A 197 -1.72 -36.14 15.57
N LYS A 198 -0.39 -36.22 15.66
CA LYS A 198 0.34 -36.77 16.81
C LYS A 198 0.76 -35.65 17.78
N ASP A 199 1.41 -36.03 18.89
CA ASP A 199 1.94 -35.10 19.92
C ASP A 199 0.92 -34.10 20.46
N ARG A 200 -0.31 -34.57 20.68
CA ARG A 200 -1.47 -33.73 21.04
C ARG A 200 -1.30 -32.90 22.30
N ALA A 201 -0.33 -33.25 23.15
CA ALA A 201 -0.03 -32.59 24.41
C ALA A 201 0.60 -31.19 24.27
N ASP A 202 0.97 -30.74 23.06
CA ASP A 202 1.46 -29.37 22.81
C ASP A 202 0.72 -28.70 21.63
N ILE A 203 -0.51 -29.15 21.35
CA ILE A 203 -1.42 -28.51 20.40
C ILE A 203 -2.22 -27.41 21.11
N TRP A 204 -2.30 -26.25 20.47
CA TRP A 204 -3.04 -25.11 20.97
C TRP A 204 -4.12 -24.70 20.00
N VAL A 205 -5.13 -23.99 20.50
CA VAL A 205 -6.14 -23.34 19.68
C VAL A 205 -6.21 -21.85 20.01
N HIS A 206 -6.35 -21.01 18.98
CA HIS A 206 -6.58 -19.59 19.13
C HIS A 206 -7.88 -19.22 18.42
N GLY A 207 -8.80 -18.60 19.15
CA GLY A 207 -10.11 -18.26 18.60
C GLY A 207 -10.77 -17.08 19.29
N TYR A 208 -11.87 -16.66 18.66
CA TYR A 208 -12.84 -15.72 19.19
C TYR A 208 -14.05 -16.51 19.63
N TRP A 209 -14.08 -16.96 20.88
CA TRP A 209 -14.90 -18.10 21.30
C TRP A 209 -16.41 -17.83 21.37
N THR A 210 -16.78 -16.61 21.74
CA THR A 210 -18.17 -16.15 21.86
C THR A 210 -18.33 -14.73 21.35
N TYR A 211 -17.45 -13.82 21.78
CA TYR A 211 -17.47 -12.44 21.35
C TYR A 211 -16.23 -12.07 20.54
N ASP A 212 -16.44 -11.24 19.52
CA ASP A 212 -15.42 -10.90 18.53
C ASP A 212 -14.36 -9.90 19.02
N TRP A 213 -14.61 -9.27 20.16
CA TRP A 213 -13.63 -8.43 20.86
C TRP A 213 -12.76 -9.23 21.85
N ALA A 214 -12.98 -10.54 21.99
CA ALA A 214 -12.28 -11.35 22.98
C ALA A 214 -11.61 -12.58 22.32
N ASP A 215 -10.36 -12.42 21.87
CA ASP A 215 -9.53 -13.54 21.45
C ASP A 215 -8.79 -14.16 22.64
N THR A 216 -8.69 -15.49 22.70
CA THR A 216 -7.71 -16.13 23.60
C THR A 216 -7.11 -17.39 22.97
N TYR A 217 -5.91 -17.73 23.46
CA TYR A 217 -5.26 -19.02 23.24
C TYR A 217 -5.66 -19.97 24.35
N GLU A 218 -6.10 -21.17 23.98
CA GLU A 218 -6.46 -22.23 24.91
C GLU A 218 -5.66 -23.49 24.56
N HIS A 219 -5.19 -24.20 25.59
CA HIS A 219 -4.48 -25.46 25.41
C HIS A 219 -5.46 -26.60 25.17
N VAL A 220 -5.14 -27.51 24.25
CA VAL A 220 -5.96 -28.68 23.96
C VAL A 220 -5.63 -29.78 24.97
N ALA A 221 -6.54 -29.99 25.94
CA ALA A 221 -6.42 -31.06 26.94
C ALA A 221 -6.69 -32.44 26.33
N ALA A 222 -7.67 -32.52 25.44
CA ALA A 222 -8.00 -33.73 24.69
C ALA A 222 -8.60 -33.38 23.32
N LEU A 223 -8.32 -34.23 22.34
CA LEU A 223 -8.90 -34.17 21.00
C LEU A 223 -9.37 -35.58 20.62
N ASP A 224 -10.68 -35.77 20.46
CA ASP A 224 -11.25 -36.98 19.87
C ASP A 224 -11.44 -36.76 18.36
N PRO A 225 -10.67 -37.45 17.51
CA PRO A 225 -10.70 -37.24 16.06
C PRO A 225 -11.94 -37.87 15.41
N SER A 226 -12.55 -38.88 16.05
CA SER A 226 -13.73 -39.57 15.51
C SER A 226 -14.98 -38.69 15.58
N THR A 227 -15.11 -37.95 16.67
CA THR A 227 -16.20 -37.00 16.89
C THR A 227 -15.80 -35.55 16.59
N ARG A 228 -14.51 -35.31 16.30
CA ARG A 228 -13.90 -33.97 16.13
C ARG A 228 -14.21 -33.05 17.31
N THR A 229 -14.07 -33.61 18.50
CA THR A 229 -14.34 -32.92 19.76
C THR A 229 -13.04 -32.46 20.40
N VAL A 230 -12.95 -31.17 20.70
CA VAL A 230 -11.85 -30.54 21.43
C VAL A 230 -12.31 -30.28 22.86
N THR A 231 -11.52 -30.73 23.84
CA THR A 231 -11.62 -30.30 25.24
C THR A 231 -10.41 -29.45 25.57
N THR A 232 -10.65 -28.28 26.14
CA THR A 232 -9.60 -27.32 26.57
C THR A 232 -9.33 -27.43 28.06
N ASP A 233 -8.12 -27.09 28.51
CA ASP A 233 -7.83 -27.07 29.95
C ASP A 233 -8.54 -25.89 30.67
N PRO A 234 -9.00 -26.07 31.92
CA PRO A 234 -9.57 -24.98 32.72
C PRO A 234 -8.50 -23.99 33.22
N PRO A 235 -8.83 -22.71 33.48
CA PRO A 235 -10.04 -22.01 33.03
C PRO A 235 -10.11 -21.85 31.51
N HIS A 236 -11.26 -22.21 30.94
CA HIS A 236 -11.57 -22.09 29.51
C HIS A 236 -11.65 -20.62 29.06
N GLY A 237 -12.01 -20.39 27.79
CA GLY A 237 -12.32 -19.05 27.28
C GLY A 237 -13.32 -18.33 28.20
N GLN A 238 -13.07 -17.04 28.47
CA GLN A 238 -13.78 -16.27 29.51
C GLN A 238 -15.31 -16.26 29.34
N TYR A 239 -15.79 -16.40 28.11
CA TYR A 239 -17.21 -16.40 27.76
C TYR A 239 -17.67 -17.75 27.18
N GLY A 240 -16.92 -18.82 27.43
CA GLY A 240 -17.22 -20.15 26.89
C GLY A 240 -17.14 -20.20 25.35
N TYR A 241 -17.74 -21.24 24.78
CA TYR A 241 -17.71 -21.58 23.35
C TYR A 241 -19.10 -21.51 22.72
N THR A 242 -19.23 -20.77 21.62
CA THR A 242 -20.51 -20.59 20.92
C THR A 242 -20.45 -21.10 19.47
N PRO A 243 -21.47 -21.82 18.96
CA PRO A 243 -21.53 -22.23 17.56
C PRO A 243 -21.38 -21.07 16.56
N GLY A 244 -20.74 -21.34 15.42
CA GLY A 244 -20.47 -20.36 14.36
C GLY A 244 -19.29 -19.43 14.63
N LYS A 245 -18.61 -19.58 15.78
CA LYS A 245 -17.48 -18.76 16.16
C LYS A 245 -16.16 -19.33 15.66
N ARG A 246 -15.20 -18.44 15.43
CA ARG A 246 -14.02 -18.72 14.59
C ARG A 246 -12.77 -19.01 15.41
N PHE A 247 -11.98 -20.00 14.98
CA PHE A 247 -10.74 -20.42 15.64
C PHE A 247 -9.78 -21.12 14.65
N TYR A 248 -8.56 -21.41 15.09
CA TYR A 248 -7.61 -22.29 14.39
C TYR A 248 -6.71 -23.04 15.38
N PHE A 249 -6.15 -24.15 14.95
CA PHE A 249 -5.15 -24.94 15.69
C PHE A 249 -3.73 -24.45 15.40
N LEU A 250 -2.81 -24.71 16.32
CA LEU A 250 -1.42 -24.27 16.28
C LEU A 250 -0.48 -25.37 16.75
N ASN A 251 0.75 -25.31 16.23
CA ASN A 251 1.86 -26.19 16.57
C ASN A 251 1.61 -27.66 16.19
N VAL A 252 1.08 -27.89 14.99
CA VAL A 252 0.80 -29.22 14.46
C VAL A 252 1.77 -29.52 13.32
N LEU A 253 2.66 -30.51 13.49
CA LEU A 253 3.67 -30.84 12.46
C LEU A 253 3.03 -31.29 11.15
N GLU A 254 1.91 -32.01 11.23
CA GLU A 254 1.14 -32.47 10.07
C GLU A 254 0.54 -31.31 9.25
N GLU A 255 0.43 -30.12 9.84
CA GLU A 255 -0.06 -28.88 9.23
C GLU A 255 1.10 -27.90 8.94
N LEU A 256 2.35 -28.39 8.91
CA LEU A 256 3.48 -27.68 8.32
C LEU A 256 3.48 -27.99 6.82
N ASP A 257 2.70 -27.23 6.05
CA ASP A 257 2.33 -27.63 4.68
C ASP A 257 2.41 -26.51 3.63
N GLN A 258 2.89 -25.32 4.00
CA GLN A 258 3.18 -24.24 3.07
C GLN A 258 4.46 -23.44 3.41
N PRO A 259 5.04 -22.72 2.42
CA PRO A 259 6.23 -21.90 2.66
C PRO A 259 6.01 -20.78 3.68
N GLY A 260 6.93 -20.65 4.63
CA GLY A 260 6.87 -19.66 5.71
C GLY A 260 6.33 -20.21 7.03
N GLU A 261 5.97 -21.49 7.07
CA GLU A 261 5.55 -22.16 8.29
C GLU A 261 6.67 -22.89 9.01
N TRP A 262 6.54 -23.01 10.33
CA TRP A 262 7.48 -23.75 11.17
C TRP A 262 6.77 -24.48 12.30
N TYR A 263 7.38 -25.55 12.78
CA TYR A 263 6.92 -26.36 13.91
C TYR A 263 8.08 -26.59 14.88
N LEU A 264 7.80 -26.59 16.18
CA LEU A 264 8.80 -26.90 17.20
C LEU A 264 8.32 -28.07 18.07
N ASP A 265 9.08 -29.17 18.00
CA ASP A 265 9.00 -30.22 19.00
C ASP A 265 9.80 -29.79 20.23
N ARG A 266 9.08 -29.27 21.23
CA ARG A 266 9.68 -28.80 22.50
C ARG A 266 10.27 -29.94 23.33
N SER A 267 9.79 -31.17 23.17
CA SER A 267 10.28 -32.32 23.93
C SER A 267 11.69 -32.73 23.49
N THR A 268 11.97 -32.67 22.19
CA THR A 268 13.28 -33.02 21.62
C THR A 268 14.17 -31.81 21.33
N GLY A 269 13.59 -30.62 21.15
CA GLY A 269 14.31 -29.40 20.74
C GLY A 269 14.53 -29.29 19.23
N LYS A 270 13.74 -29.99 18.43
CA LYS A 270 13.84 -29.97 16.97
C LYS A 270 12.91 -28.91 16.39
N LEU A 271 13.50 -27.95 15.68
CA LEU A 271 12.80 -26.93 14.92
C LEU A 271 12.70 -27.36 13.46
N TYR A 272 11.49 -27.49 12.95
CA TYR A 272 11.19 -27.79 11.56
C TYR A 272 10.67 -26.53 10.89
N PHE A 273 11.14 -26.23 9.68
CA PHE A 273 10.83 -25.00 8.97
C PHE A 273 10.70 -25.28 7.49
N TRP A 274 9.63 -24.81 6.86
CA TRP A 274 9.56 -24.67 5.41
C TRP A 274 9.97 -23.24 5.05
N PRO A 275 11.23 -22.99 4.68
CA PRO A 275 11.69 -21.65 4.40
C PRO A 275 11.10 -21.13 3.07
N PRO A 276 10.62 -19.87 3.00
CA PRO A 276 10.14 -19.28 1.74
C PRO A 276 11.19 -19.28 0.62
N GLU A 277 12.47 -19.23 1.00
CA GLU A 277 13.64 -19.36 0.14
C GLU A 277 14.76 -20.06 0.92
N PRO A 278 15.71 -20.75 0.27
CA PRO A 278 16.81 -21.42 0.97
C PRO A 278 17.54 -20.52 1.99
N PRO A 279 17.67 -20.94 3.26
CA PRO A 279 18.23 -20.10 4.32
C PRO A 279 19.74 -19.92 4.14
N ARG A 280 20.21 -18.67 4.20
CA ARG A 280 21.64 -18.32 4.30
C ARG A 280 22.01 -18.05 5.76
N LYS A 281 23.32 -17.98 6.02
CA LYS A 281 23.86 -17.63 7.33
C LYS A 281 23.25 -16.31 7.85
N GLY A 282 22.63 -16.35 9.02
CA GLY A 282 21.98 -15.21 9.66
C GLY A 282 20.59 -14.85 9.13
N ASP A 283 20.05 -15.56 8.13
CA ASP A 283 18.71 -15.29 7.59
C ASP A 283 17.61 -15.68 8.60
N ALA A 284 17.78 -16.81 9.28
CA ALA A 284 16.82 -17.34 10.24
C ALA A 284 17.29 -17.05 11.68
N VAL A 285 16.45 -16.41 12.47
CA VAL A 285 16.71 -16.04 13.87
C VAL A 285 15.55 -16.51 14.72
N VAL A 286 15.84 -17.16 15.85
CA VAL A 286 14.84 -17.53 16.84
C VAL A 286 14.93 -16.63 18.05
N SER A 287 13.80 -16.19 18.59
CA SER A 287 13.77 -15.37 19.81
C SER A 287 14.09 -16.23 21.04
N VAL A 288 14.92 -15.69 21.96
CA VAL A 288 15.36 -16.43 23.17
C VAL A 288 15.19 -15.63 24.46
N LEU A 289 15.29 -14.30 24.43
CA LEU A 289 15.32 -13.46 25.62
C LEU A 289 13.91 -13.14 26.13
N GLU A 290 13.63 -13.50 27.38
CA GLU A 290 12.35 -13.27 28.07
C GLU A 290 12.32 -11.97 28.90
N GLU A 291 13.45 -11.31 29.05
CA GLU A 291 13.55 -9.99 29.68
C GLU A 291 13.48 -8.86 28.64
N PRO A 292 13.13 -7.63 29.04
CA PRO A 292 13.31 -6.49 28.16
C PRO A 292 14.76 -6.34 27.70
N LEU A 293 15.00 -6.03 26.42
CA LEU A 293 16.37 -5.81 25.92
C LEU A 293 17.12 -4.74 26.72
N ILE A 294 16.40 -3.70 27.13
CA ILE A 294 16.86 -2.65 28.03
C ILE A 294 15.84 -2.42 29.15
N THR A 295 16.33 -2.32 30.38
CA THR A 295 15.55 -1.81 31.52
C THR A 295 16.16 -0.50 32.02
N VAL A 296 15.31 0.47 32.37
CA VAL A 296 15.68 1.77 32.93
C VAL A 296 14.90 1.98 34.21
N GLN A 297 15.60 2.13 35.34
CA GLN A 297 14.94 2.34 36.64
C GLN A 297 15.39 3.64 37.31
N ASP A 298 14.44 4.55 37.54
CA ASP A 298 14.65 5.81 38.27
C ASP A 298 15.73 6.74 37.69
N ALA A 299 16.12 6.52 36.43
CA ALA A 299 17.08 7.35 35.73
C ALA A 299 16.47 8.71 35.35
N ARG A 300 17.32 9.73 35.21
CA ARG A 300 16.92 11.06 34.79
C ARG A 300 17.72 11.54 33.59
N ASN A 301 17.06 12.18 32.63
CA ASN A 301 17.69 12.72 31.42
C ASN A 301 18.51 11.67 30.62
N LEU A 302 18.09 10.40 30.64
CA LEU A 302 18.72 9.33 29.86
C LEU A 302 18.14 9.33 28.43
N THR A 303 18.98 9.15 27.41
CA THR A 303 18.53 9.06 26.01
C THR A 303 18.99 7.75 25.37
N ILE A 304 18.05 7.00 24.77
CA ILE A 304 18.30 5.86 23.88
C ILE A 304 17.95 6.32 22.46
N GLU A 305 18.90 6.25 21.54
CA GLU A 305 18.74 6.87 20.22
C GLU A 305 19.29 6.05 19.04
N GLY A 306 18.49 5.91 17.98
CA GLY A 306 19.01 5.43 16.69
C GLY A 306 19.32 3.93 16.64
N ILE A 307 18.81 3.15 17.60
CA ILE A 307 19.10 1.72 17.74
C ILE A 307 17.94 0.89 17.16
N ARG A 308 18.28 -0.23 16.51
CA ARG A 308 17.31 -1.25 16.13
C ARG A 308 17.20 -2.30 17.23
N PHE A 309 15.98 -2.64 17.62
CA PHE A 309 15.66 -3.71 18.55
C PHE A 309 14.90 -4.81 17.83
N GLU A 310 15.39 -6.04 17.85
CA GLU A 310 14.75 -7.12 17.09
C GLU A 310 14.75 -8.49 17.77
N CYS A 311 13.77 -9.32 17.38
CA CYS A 311 13.69 -10.75 17.66
C CYS A 311 13.89 -11.08 19.16
N SER A 312 12.96 -10.64 20.00
CA SER A 312 12.96 -10.92 21.44
C SER A 312 11.62 -11.47 21.87
N ARG A 313 11.58 -12.31 22.91
CA ARG A 313 10.32 -12.90 23.41
C ARG A 313 9.54 -11.90 24.26
N ALA A 314 10.24 -10.90 24.80
CA ALA A 314 9.66 -9.82 25.58
C ALA A 314 9.85 -8.45 24.91
N SER A 315 9.58 -7.38 25.67
CA SER A 315 9.61 -6.02 25.15
C SER A 315 11.03 -5.54 24.82
N ALA A 316 11.18 -4.46 24.05
CA ALA A 316 12.52 -3.92 23.83
C ALA A 316 12.98 -3.01 24.98
N VAL A 317 12.19 -2.01 25.36
CA VAL A 317 12.58 -1.04 26.39
C VAL A 317 11.53 -0.97 27.49
N MET A 318 11.96 -1.11 28.74
CA MET A 318 11.15 -0.89 29.93
C MET A 318 11.70 0.28 30.74
N ILE A 319 10.88 1.30 31.01
CA ILE A 319 11.20 2.44 31.88
C ILE A 319 10.30 2.37 33.11
N LYS A 320 10.89 2.35 34.30
CA LYS A 320 10.19 2.40 35.58
C LYS A 320 10.63 3.63 36.36
N GLY A 321 9.70 4.53 36.66
CA GLY A 321 9.99 5.77 37.38
C GLY A 321 10.99 6.69 36.66
N GLY A 322 11.57 7.62 37.42
CA GLY A 322 12.53 8.60 36.90
C GLY A 322 11.89 9.82 36.24
N ALA A 323 12.70 10.59 35.50
CA ALA A 323 12.23 11.83 34.86
C ALA A 323 12.96 12.17 33.57
N ALA A 324 12.25 12.66 32.56
CA ALA A 324 12.84 13.21 31.32
C ALA A 324 13.73 12.23 30.53
N ASN A 325 13.51 10.92 30.68
CA ASN A 325 14.13 9.91 29.81
C ASN A 325 13.51 9.90 28.41
N ALA A 326 14.30 9.62 27.38
CA ALA A 326 13.86 9.62 26.00
C ALA A 326 14.28 8.36 25.23
N VAL A 327 13.35 7.80 24.47
CA VAL A 327 13.60 6.77 23.44
C VAL A 327 13.26 7.39 22.10
N ARG A 328 14.25 7.55 21.22
CA ARG A 328 14.03 8.31 19.98
C ARG A 328 14.72 7.76 18.74
N ARG A 329 14.10 7.91 17.57
CA ARG A 329 14.71 7.49 16.28
C ARG A 329 15.11 6.01 16.24
N CYS A 330 14.44 5.17 17.04
CA CYS A 330 14.69 3.73 17.11
C CYS A 330 13.77 2.97 16.16
N GLU A 331 14.18 1.75 15.81
CA GLU A 331 13.35 0.79 15.07
C GLU A 331 13.08 -0.42 15.97
N PHE A 332 11.84 -0.89 15.98
CA PHE A 332 11.40 -2.03 16.77
C PHE A 332 10.69 -3.02 15.86
N LEU A 333 11.19 -4.24 15.77
CA LEU A 333 10.60 -5.27 14.93
C LEU A 333 10.67 -6.69 15.49
N CYS A 334 9.62 -7.48 15.27
CA CYS A 334 9.56 -8.89 15.70
C CYS A 334 9.81 -9.05 17.21
N LEU A 335 9.03 -8.36 18.03
CA LEU A 335 9.07 -8.47 19.50
C LEU A 335 7.82 -9.20 19.98
N GLY A 336 7.98 -10.21 20.83
CA GLY A 336 6.89 -11.08 21.27
C GLY A 336 5.84 -10.39 22.14
N THR A 337 6.20 -9.28 22.80
CA THR A 337 5.26 -8.45 23.57
C THR A 337 5.20 -7.02 23.06
N SER A 338 5.76 -6.01 23.75
CA SER A 338 5.63 -4.59 23.38
C SER A 338 6.94 -3.92 22.98
N ALA A 339 6.90 -2.84 22.19
CA ALA A 339 8.13 -2.13 21.84
C ALA A 339 8.69 -1.36 23.05
N VAL A 340 7.89 -0.46 23.64
CA VAL A 340 8.31 0.38 24.77
C VAL A 340 7.25 0.39 25.86
N ASN A 341 7.66 0.13 27.09
CA ASN A 341 6.81 0.20 28.27
C ASN A 341 7.33 1.27 29.23
N VAL A 342 6.45 2.17 29.66
CA VAL A 342 6.71 3.21 30.67
C VAL A 342 5.73 3.06 31.82
N ASP A 343 6.27 2.84 33.01
CA ASP A 343 5.53 2.65 34.26
C ASP A 343 5.97 3.71 35.30
N GLY A 344 5.15 4.75 35.43
CA GLY A 344 5.39 5.87 36.32
C GLY A 344 6.44 6.86 35.81
N GLY A 345 6.93 7.70 36.72
CA GLY A 345 7.87 8.78 36.40
C GLY A 345 7.18 10.03 35.84
N THR A 346 7.99 10.95 35.29
CA THR A 346 7.49 12.20 34.69
C THR A 346 8.27 12.58 33.42
N ASP A 347 7.62 13.28 32.50
CA ASP A 347 8.24 13.94 31.35
C ASP A 347 9.02 13.01 30.38
N HIS A 348 8.79 11.69 30.42
CA HIS A 348 9.34 10.75 29.43
C HIS A 348 8.86 11.00 28.00
N VAL A 349 9.74 10.78 27.03
CA VAL A 349 9.46 11.01 25.60
C VAL A 349 9.78 9.78 24.77
N ILE A 350 8.80 9.28 24.03
CA ILE A 350 9.00 8.24 23.02
C ILE A 350 8.69 8.87 21.67
N ALA A 351 9.71 9.08 20.83
CA ALA A 351 9.52 9.89 19.63
C ALA A 351 10.31 9.47 18.40
N ASP A 352 9.71 9.73 17.23
CA ASP A 352 10.38 9.54 15.93
C ASP A 352 10.79 8.08 15.68
N CYS A 353 10.11 7.10 16.30
CA CYS A 353 10.39 5.68 16.17
C CYS A 353 9.55 5.02 15.08
N HIS A 354 10.07 3.91 14.53
CA HIS A 354 9.34 3.00 13.65
C HIS A 354 9.12 1.67 14.37
N ILE A 355 7.86 1.27 14.52
CA ILE A 355 7.44 0.10 15.29
C ILE A 355 6.59 -0.78 14.37
N HIS A 356 7.04 -2.00 14.10
CA HIS A 356 6.32 -2.90 13.22
C HIS A 356 6.52 -4.38 13.53
N HIS A 357 5.57 -5.22 13.13
CA HIS A 357 5.61 -6.67 13.37
C HIS A 357 5.76 -7.01 14.86
N ILE A 358 4.86 -6.46 15.68
CA ILE A 358 4.87 -6.61 17.13
C ILE A 358 3.82 -7.62 17.56
N GLY A 359 4.20 -8.57 18.41
CA GLY A 359 3.29 -9.62 18.90
C GLY A 359 2.10 -9.05 19.66
N GLU A 360 2.33 -8.03 20.50
CA GLU A 360 1.28 -7.35 21.26
C GLU A 360 1.29 -5.83 21.01
N SER A 361 1.38 -5.00 22.05
CA SER A 361 1.20 -3.55 21.96
C SER A 361 2.42 -2.81 21.41
N GLY A 362 2.24 -1.66 20.76
CA GLY A 362 3.38 -0.81 20.36
C GLY A 362 4.06 -0.17 21.57
N ILE A 363 3.45 0.87 22.12
CA ILE A 363 3.97 1.66 23.25
C ILE A 363 2.93 1.63 24.38
N SER A 364 3.33 1.29 25.60
CA SER A 364 2.50 1.43 26.79
C SER A 364 3.07 2.55 27.67
N VAL A 365 2.24 3.52 28.05
CA VAL A 365 2.63 4.66 28.89
C VAL A 365 1.64 4.84 30.02
N SER A 366 2.14 4.75 31.25
CA SER A 366 1.42 5.09 32.49
C SER A 366 2.23 6.10 33.29
N GLY A 367 1.59 7.18 33.76
CA GLY A 367 2.25 8.15 34.64
C GLY A 367 1.32 9.27 35.09
N GLY A 368 1.68 9.92 36.19
CA GLY A 368 0.78 10.80 36.95
C GLY A 368 0.02 10.03 38.03
N ASP A 369 -0.72 10.76 38.87
CA ASP A 369 -1.46 10.21 40.00
C ASP A 369 -2.92 10.66 39.93
N ARG A 370 -3.83 9.70 39.78
CA ARG A 370 -5.26 9.96 39.68
C ARG A 370 -5.84 10.49 40.99
N LYS A 371 -5.39 10.03 42.17
CA LYS A 371 -5.95 10.48 43.45
C LYS A 371 -5.72 11.97 43.69
N THR A 372 -4.59 12.49 43.23
CA THR A 372 -4.20 13.89 43.37
C THR A 372 -4.40 14.72 42.10
N LEU A 373 -4.70 14.08 40.97
CA LEU A 373 -4.70 14.66 39.61
C LEU A 373 -3.34 15.26 39.21
N ALA A 374 -2.23 14.79 39.79
CA ALA A 374 -0.90 15.24 39.41
C ALA A 374 -0.49 14.67 38.03
N PRO A 375 -0.07 15.48 37.06
CA PRO A 375 0.18 15.02 35.69
C PRO A 375 1.55 14.34 35.54
N GLY A 376 1.61 13.27 34.74
CA GLY A 376 2.84 12.57 34.33
C GLY A 376 3.60 13.30 33.22
N ARG A 377 2.89 14.02 32.32
CA ARG A 377 3.47 14.79 31.20
C ARG A 377 4.32 13.96 30.22
N HIS A 378 4.05 12.66 30.12
CA HIS A 378 4.70 11.83 29.12
C HIS A 378 4.24 12.18 27.71
N GLN A 379 5.13 12.00 26.73
CA GLN A 379 4.87 12.35 25.34
C GLN A 379 5.20 11.20 24.39
N VAL A 380 4.23 10.78 23.59
CA VAL A 380 4.39 9.81 22.49
C VAL A 380 4.21 10.56 21.17
N LEU A 381 5.33 10.84 20.49
CA LEU A 381 5.37 11.84 19.41
C LEU A 381 5.93 11.29 18.09
N ARG A 382 5.24 11.52 16.97
CA ARG A 382 5.84 11.30 15.63
C ARG A 382 6.33 9.87 15.38
N ASN A 383 5.66 8.89 15.94
CA ASN A 383 5.99 7.48 15.71
C ASN A 383 5.17 6.94 14.54
N HIS A 384 5.77 6.02 13.79
CA HIS A 384 5.10 5.21 12.78
C HIS A 384 4.89 3.80 13.34
N ILE A 385 3.64 3.40 13.56
CA ILE A 385 3.29 2.15 14.23
C ILE A 385 2.32 1.36 13.35
N HIS A 386 2.71 0.15 12.95
CA HIS A 386 1.87 -0.73 12.13
C HIS A 386 2.17 -2.21 12.35
N ASP A 387 1.35 -3.13 11.84
CA ASP A 387 1.54 -4.58 11.98
C ASP A 387 1.80 -4.99 13.45
N TYR A 388 0.95 -4.54 14.36
CA TYR A 388 1.03 -4.88 15.79
C TYR A 388 -0.16 -5.75 16.19
N SER A 389 -0.17 -6.26 17.43
CA SER A 389 -1.22 -7.16 17.90
C SER A 389 -1.26 -8.47 17.07
N LEU A 390 -0.10 -8.94 16.59
CA LEU A 390 -0.02 -10.10 15.70
C LEU A 390 -0.32 -11.42 16.42
N THR A 391 0.16 -11.56 17.65
CA THR A 391 0.00 -12.79 18.44
C THR A 391 -1.23 -12.67 19.34
N CYS A 392 -1.43 -11.59 20.09
CA CYS A 392 -2.70 -11.29 20.78
C CYS A 392 -3.49 -10.30 19.94
N ARG A 393 -4.67 -10.64 19.45
CA ARG A 393 -5.39 -9.85 18.43
C ARG A 393 -6.36 -8.81 19.00
N THR A 394 -6.73 -8.86 20.28
CA THR A 394 -7.58 -7.84 20.91
C THR A 394 -6.93 -7.20 22.15
N TYR A 395 -7.34 -5.95 22.44
CA TYR A 395 -6.87 -5.13 23.56
C TYR A 395 -5.33 -4.99 23.71
N ARG A 396 -4.58 -5.11 22.61
CA ARG A 396 -3.14 -4.80 22.52
C ARG A 396 -2.90 -3.64 21.53
N PRO A 397 -3.13 -2.40 21.96
CA PRO A 397 -3.14 -1.23 21.06
C PRO A 397 -1.74 -0.87 20.56
N ALA A 398 -1.67 -0.03 19.52
CA ALA A 398 -0.42 0.65 19.16
C ALA A 398 0.06 1.53 20.32
N ILE A 399 -0.87 2.21 21.01
CA ILE A 399 -0.56 3.04 22.18
C ILE A 399 -1.54 2.74 23.31
N GLY A 400 -1.03 2.20 24.42
CA GLY A 400 -1.73 2.15 25.70
C GLY A 400 -1.41 3.41 26.50
N LEU A 401 -2.43 4.15 26.92
CA LEU A 401 -2.28 5.41 27.66
C LEU A 401 -3.04 5.36 28.98
N ASN A 402 -2.32 5.54 30.09
CA ASN A 402 -2.91 5.56 31.44
C ASN A 402 -2.35 6.70 32.30
N GLY A 403 -3.05 7.01 33.40
CA GLY A 403 -2.61 7.95 34.42
C GLY A 403 -3.25 9.33 34.31
N VAL A 404 -2.45 10.39 34.34
CA VAL A 404 -2.95 11.79 34.27
C VAL A 404 -2.05 12.66 33.39
N GLY A 405 -2.62 13.47 32.50
CA GLY A 405 -1.90 14.58 31.87
C GLY A 405 -0.81 14.17 30.84
N ASN A 406 -0.95 12.99 30.23
CA ASN A 406 -0.04 12.50 29.19
C ASN A 406 -0.52 12.86 27.78
N ARG A 407 0.40 12.95 26.80
CA ARG A 407 0.13 13.43 25.45
C ARG A 407 0.56 12.44 24.36
N VAL A 408 -0.33 12.20 23.39
CA VAL A 408 -0.08 11.39 22.20
C VAL A 408 -0.30 12.26 20.97
N ALA A 409 0.76 12.54 20.20
CA ALA A 409 0.62 13.44 19.06
C ALA A 409 1.47 13.14 17.83
N ASN A 410 0.94 13.50 16.67
CA ASN A 410 1.66 13.41 15.38
C ASN A 410 2.07 11.99 14.97
N ASN A 411 1.44 10.94 15.51
CA ASN A 411 1.74 9.56 15.13
C ASN A 411 0.97 9.15 13.88
N ALA A 412 1.52 8.20 13.12
CA ALA A 412 0.82 7.47 12.07
C ALA A 412 0.61 6.02 12.54
N ILE A 413 -0.64 5.59 12.66
CA ILE A 413 -1.03 4.28 13.20
C ILE A 413 -1.94 3.56 12.22
N HIS A 414 -1.52 2.38 11.74
CA HIS A 414 -2.34 1.63 10.78
C HIS A 414 -2.05 0.13 10.72
N ASP A 415 -2.89 -0.61 9.99
CA ASP A 415 -2.77 -2.06 9.73
C ASP A 415 -2.73 -2.90 11.01
N ALA A 416 -3.88 -2.97 11.69
CA ALA A 416 -4.01 -3.74 12.92
C ALA A 416 -5.40 -4.37 13.08
N PRO A 417 -5.49 -5.53 13.77
CA PRO A 417 -6.76 -6.22 13.95
C PRO A 417 -7.75 -5.46 14.84
N HIS A 418 -7.27 -4.63 15.77
CA HIS A 418 -8.06 -3.99 16.85
C HIS A 418 -7.64 -2.52 17.10
N ASN A 419 -7.69 -2.00 18.34
CA ASN A 419 -7.53 -0.57 18.64
C ASN A 419 -6.20 0.04 18.17
N ALA A 420 -6.21 1.33 17.83
CA ALA A 420 -5.00 2.15 17.74
C ALA A 420 -4.56 2.65 19.11
N ILE A 421 -5.47 3.25 19.87
CA ILE A 421 -5.18 3.82 21.19
C ILE A 421 -6.20 3.28 22.20
N LEU A 422 -5.70 2.65 23.25
CA LEU A 422 -6.50 2.27 24.41
C LEU A 422 -6.16 3.23 25.54
N MET A 423 -7.15 3.97 26.04
CA MET A 423 -6.91 5.03 27.02
C MET A 423 -7.73 4.83 28.29
N GLY A 424 -7.07 5.04 29.43
CA GLY A 424 -7.68 5.22 30.74
C GLY A 424 -7.04 6.40 31.45
N GLY A 425 -7.71 7.00 32.43
CA GLY A 425 -7.17 8.11 33.21
C GLY A 425 -7.72 9.49 32.86
N ASN A 426 -7.03 10.54 33.30
CA ASN A 426 -7.55 11.90 33.35
C ASN A 426 -6.66 12.88 32.55
N GLU A 427 -7.27 13.91 31.97
CA GLU A 427 -6.55 15.04 31.37
C GLU A 427 -5.54 14.69 30.26
N HIS A 428 -5.74 13.58 29.57
CA HIS A 428 -4.91 13.21 28.43
C HIS A 428 -5.21 14.07 27.21
N ILE A 429 -4.18 14.31 26.39
CA ILE A 429 -4.32 14.99 25.09
C ILE A 429 -3.91 14.03 23.98
N VAL A 430 -4.85 13.69 23.11
CA VAL A 430 -4.61 12.90 21.90
C VAL A 430 -4.88 13.79 20.69
N GLU A 431 -3.82 14.20 19.99
CA GLU A 431 -3.96 15.18 18.91
C GLU A 431 -3.06 14.99 17.70
N LEU A 432 -3.51 15.45 16.53
CA LEU A 432 -2.69 15.46 15.31
C LEU A 432 -2.24 14.06 14.86
N ASN A 433 -2.91 12.98 15.28
CA ASN A 433 -2.59 11.63 14.83
C ASN A 433 -3.33 11.29 13.53
N ASP A 434 -2.69 10.50 12.68
CA ASP A 434 -3.26 9.88 11.49
C ASP A 434 -3.51 8.39 11.79
N ILE A 435 -4.77 7.98 11.79
CA ILE A 435 -5.21 6.64 12.19
C ILE A 435 -6.06 6.02 11.08
N SER A 436 -5.61 4.91 10.52
CA SER A 436 -6.33 4.23 9.43
C SER A 436 -6.18 2.72 9.46
N ARG A 437 -7.10 1.99 8.83
CA ARG A 437 -7.02 0.51 8.71
C ARG A 437 -6.70 -0.20 10.04
N VAL A 438 -7.38 0.21 11.10
CA VAL A 438 -7.39 -0.46 12.41
C VAL A 438 -8.80 -0.97 12.69
N CYS A 439 -8.96 -1.85 13.68
CA CYS A 439 -10.20 -2.61 13.90
C CYS A 439 -10.58 -3.48 12.68
N LEU A 440 -9.60 -3.98 11.93
CA LEU A 440 -9.83 -4.73 10.69
C LEU A 440 -10.53 -6.07 10.91
N GLN A 441 -10.21 -6.72 12.03
CA GLN A 441 -10.61 -8.11 12.26
C GLN A 441 -11.68 -8.27 13.33
N THR A 442 -11.95 -7.26 14.17
CA THR A 442 -12.81 -7.37 15.36
C THR A 442 -13.98 -6.39 15.32
N GLY A 443 -15.11 -6.75 15.94
CA GLY A 443 -16.24 -5.84 16.23
C GLY A 443 -16.22 -5.33 17.68
N ASP A 444 -17.14 -4.42 18.02
CA ASP A 444 -17.22 -3.77 19.35
C ASP A 444 -15.87 -3.15 19.77
N ALA A 445 -15.28 -2.42 18.84
CA ALA A 445 -13.92 -1.90 18.96
C ALA A 445 -13.83 -0.47 18.44
N GLY A 446 -13.09 0.38 19.15
CA GLY A 446 -12.80 1.75 18.74
C GLY A 446 -11.35 1.89 18.28
N ALA A 447 -11.10 2.69 17.23
CA ALA A 447 -9.73 3.08 16.90
C ALA A 447 -9.09 3.80 18.10
N ILE A 448 -9.82 4.70 18.74
CA ILE A 448 -9.57 5.14 20.12
C ILE A 448 -10.68 4.58 21.01
N TYR A 449 -10.31 3.84 22.06
CA TYR A 449 -11.25 3.21 22.99
C TYR A 449 -11.00 3.64 24.44
N MET A 450 -12.10 3.92 25.14
CA MET A 450 -12.16 4.12 26.60
C MET A 450 -13.47 3.55 27.13
N GLY A 451 -13.50 3.05 28.37
CA GLY A 451 -14.73 2.51 28.94
C GLY A 451 -14.73 2.35 30.46
N ARG A 452 -15.92 2.13 31.03
CA ARG A 452 -16.16 1.60 32.39
C ARG A 452 -15.60 2.42 33.55
N ASN A 453 -15.46 3.74 33.41
CA ASN A 453 -15.11 4.61 34.54
C ASN A 453 -15.57 6.06 34.34
N MET A 454 -16.50 6.52 35.19
CA MET A 454 -17.09 7.86 35.10
C MET A 454 -16.19 8.99 35.65
N THR A 455 -15.09 8.64 36.34
CA THR A 455 -14.15 9.60 36.95
C THR A 455 -12.95 9.94 36.07
N MET A 456 -12.77 9.23 34.94
CA MET A 456 -11.69 9.43 33.98
C MET A 456 -12.02 10.57 33.01
N ARG A 457 -11.95 11.81 33.49
CA ARG A 457 -12.49 13.02 32.85
C ARG A 457 -11.40 14.00 32.41
N GLY A 458 -11.78 14.98 31.60
CA GLY A 458 -10.90 16.04 31.11
C GLY A 458 -10.02 15.62 29.94
N ASN A 459 -10.26 14.44 29.37
CA ASN A 459 -9.53 13.93 28.21
C ASN A 459 -9.96 14.69 26.95
N VAL A 460 -8.99 15.03 26.09
CA VAL A 460 -9.21 15.78 24.85
C VAL A 460 -8.66 14.99 23.66
N ILE A 461 -9.55 14.62 22.75
CA ILE A 461 -9.23 14.01 21.46
C ILE A 461 -9.47 15.07 20.39
N ARG A 462 -8.40 15.66 19.85
CA ARG A 462 -8.56 16.78 18.91
C ARG A 462 -7.67 16.75 17.68
N TRP A 463 -8.17 17.27 16.57
CA TRP A 463 -7.38 17.42 15.34
C TRP A 463 -6.71 16.13 14.88
N ASN A 464 -7.34 14.97 15.07
CA ASN A 464 -6.89 13.71 14.50
C ASN A 464 -7.59 13.46 13.17
N TYR A 465 -6.97 12.66 12.31
CA TYR A 465 -7.55 12.19 11.06
C TYR A 465 -7.80 10.68 11.16
N PHE A 466 -9.07 10.30 11.06
CA PHE A 466 -9.51 8.92 11.03
C PHE A 466 -9.98 8.59 9.62
N HIS A 467 -9.42 7.56 9.00
CA HIS A 467 -9.94 7.13 7.70
C HIS A 467 -9.84 5.63 7.47
N ASP A 468 -10.81 5.08 6.74
CA ASP A 468 -10.88 3.65 6.43
C ASP A 468 -10.93 2.79 7.70
N ILE A 469 -11.71 3.24 8.69
CA ILE A 469 -12.02 2.48 9.90
C ILE A 469 -13.22 1.60 9.56
N THR A 470 -12.94 0.48 8.91
CA THR A 470 -13.94 -0.42 8.37
C THR A 470 -13.56 -1.86 8.69
N ARG A 471 -14.56 -2.68 8.99
CA ARG A 471 -14.38 -4.13 9.11
C ARG A 471 -14.05 -4.73 7.74
N THR A 472 -13.02 -5.58 7.66
CA THR A 472 -12.63 -6.27 6.42
C THR A 472 -13.04 -7.73 6.35
N ILE A 473 -13.41 -8.35 7.48
CA ILE A 473 -13.87 -9.75 7.51
C ILE A 473 -15.40 -9.79 7.44
N GLY A 474 -15.95 -10.23 6.32
CA GLY A 474 -17.37 -10.54 6.13
C GLY A 474 -17.67 -11.99 6.50
N GLY A 475 -18.50 -12.21 7.52
CA GLY A 475 -18.99 -13.55 7.90
C GLY A 475 -20.40 -13.44 8.51
N GLY A 476 -21.20 -14.49 8.40
CA GLY A 476 -22.63 -14.51 8.72
C GLY A 476 -22.98 -14.74 10.19
N GLY A 477 -22.53 -13.91 11.12
CA GLY A 477 -22.86 -14.09 12.55
C GLY A 477 -22.79 -12.82 13.39
N GLY A 478 -23.86 -12.01 13.40
CA GLY A 478 -24.18 -11.07 14.49
C GLY A 478 -23.07 -10.12 14.98
N PHE A 479 -22.19 -9.67 14.09
CA PHE A 479 -21.06 -8.81 14.47
C PHE A 479 -21.51 -7.38 14.78
N VAL A 480 -21.00 -6.81 15.88
CA VAL A 480 -21.21 -5.41 16.30
C VAL A 480 -20.32 -4.48 15.46
N ASP A 481 -20.80 -3.27 15.16
CA ASP A 481 -20.07 -2.24 14.42
C ASP A 481 -18.68 -1.90 15.00
N VAL A 482 -17.85 -1.22 14.21
CA VAL A 482 -16.57 -0.63 14.64
C VAL A 482 -16.65 0.89 14.70
N MET A 483 -15.90 1.47 15.63
CA MET A 483 -15.95 2.88 15.98
C MET A 483 -14.62 3.58 15.69
N SER A 484 -14.65 4.88 15.38
CA SER A 484 -13.41 5.67 15.31
C SER A 484 -13.00 6.17 16.69
N VAL A 485 -13.92 6.80 17.42
CA VAL A 485 -13.78 7.14 18.85
C VAL A 485 -14.92 6.48 19.59
N TYR A 486 -14.58 5.56 20.50
CA TYR A 486 -15.53 4.79 21.29
C TYR A 486 -15.42 5.15 22.77
N LEU A 487 -16.36 5.96 23.24
CA LEU A 487 -16.58 6.24 24.65
C LEU A 487 -17.56 5.20 25.18
N ASP A 488 -17.04 4.02 25.45
CA ASP A 488 -17.81 2.83 25.78
C ASP A 488 -18.28 2.84 27.25
N ASP A 489 -19.29 2.02 27.57
CA ASP A 489 -19.69 1.65 28.93
C ASP A 489 -19.62 2.76 29.97
N CYS A 490 -20.44 3.80 29.76
CA CYS A 490 -20.63 4.94 30.64
C CYS A 490 -19.37 5.81 30.86
N PHE A 491 -18.41 5.82 29.92
CA PHE A 491 -17.26 6.74 30.00
C PHE A 491 -17.67 8.21 29.84
N CYS A 492 -17.11 9.12 30.64
CA CYS A 492 -17.63 10.48 30.81
C CYS A 492 -16.59 11.59 30.64
N GLY A 493 -17.06 12.82 30.43
CA GLY A 493 -16.23 14.03 30.56
C GLY A 493 -15.11 14.15 29.52
N THR A 494 -15.29 13.60 28.32
CA THR A 494 -14.31 13.65 27.21
C THR A 494 -14.74 14.65 26.14
N THR A 495 -13.77 15.40 25.62
CA THR A 495 -13.97 16.33 24.51
C THR A 495 -13.38 15.75 23.21
N ILE A 496 -14.23 15.53 22.22
CA ILE A 496 -13.90 15.14 20.84
C ILE A 496 -14.02 16.41 19.98
N TYR A 497 -12.89 17.05 19.65
CA TYR A 497 -12.87 18.39 19.06
C TYR A 497 -12.10 18.49 17.75
N GLY A 498 -12.70 19.01 16.68
CA GLY A 498 -11.91 19.37 15.49
C GLY A 498 -11.26 18.19 14.77
N ASN A 499 -11.74 16.97 14.95
CA ASN A 499 -11.24 15.79 14.24
C ASN A 499 -11.89 15.67 12.86
N VAL A 500 -11.23 14.95 11.96
CA VAL A 500 -11.72 14.63 10.62
C VAL A 500 -11.93 13.12 10.54
N PHE A 501 -13.15 12.69 10.24
CA PHE A 501 -13.54 11.30 10.08
C PHE A 501 -13.97 11.06 8.63
N VAL A 502 -13.37 10.08 7.95
CA VAL A 502 -13.66 9.77 6.54
C VAL A 502 -13.84 8.27 6.36
N ARG A 503 -15.03 7.81 5.99
CA ARG A 503 -15.36 6.37 5.96
C ARG A 503 -15.01 5.67 7.28
N GLY A 504 -15.19 6.39 8.39
CA GLY A 504 -14.79 5.92 9.71
C GLY A 504 -15.98 5.32 10.43
N GLY A 505 -16.29 4.04 10.20
CA GLY A 505 -17.35 3.24 10.85
C GLY A 505 -18.49 4.04 11.49
N ARG A 506 -18.83 3.69 12.74
CA ARG A 506 -19.59 4.55 13.65
C ARG A 506 -18.61 5.57 14.26
N ALA A 507 -18.59 6.80 13.75
CA ALA A 507 -17.42 7.66 13.94
C ALA A 507 -17.19 8.07 15.39
N ALA A 508 -18.08 8.85 16.01
CA ALA A 508 -18.00 9.22 17.41
C ALA A 508 -19.16 8.61 18.21
N MET A 509 -18.85 7.73 19.15
CA MET A 509 -19.84 7.01 19.95
C MET A 509 -19.74 7.35 21.43
N ILE A 510 -20.88 7.70 22.03
CA ILE A 510 -21.10 7.82 23.48
C ILE A 510 -22.03 6.67 23.90
N GLY A 511 -21.47 5.61 24.48
CA GLY A 511 -22.21 4.49 25.03
C GLY A 511 -22.55 4.71 26.50
N GLY A 512 -23.73 5.25 26.81
CA GLY A 512 -24.21 5.47 28.19
C GLY A 512 -23.49 6.57 28.97
N GLY A 513 -22.45 7.17 28.41
CA GLY A 513 -21.62 8.19 29.04
C GLY A 513 -22.29 9.55 29.14
N ARG A 514 -21.87 10.39 30.09
CA ARG A 514 -22.41 11.74 30.31
C ARG A 514 -21.34 12.84 30.32
N ASP A 515 -21.81 14.06 30.09
CA ASP A 515 -21.00 15.28 30.07
C ASP A 515 -19.83 15.24 29.06
N ASN A 516 -19.99 14.49 27.97
CA ASN A 516 -19.04 14.47 26.86
C ASN A 516 -19.36 15.60 25.87
N THR A 517 -18.37 16.01 25.09
CA THR A 517 -18.55 17.05 24.07
C THR A 517 -18.02 16.57 22.73
N ILE A 518 -18.87 16.54 21.71
CA ILE A 518 -18.51 16.30 20.32
C ILE A 518 -18.68 17.62 19.58
N GLU A 519 -17.57 18.31 19.31
CA GLU A 519 -17.63 19.68 18.79
C GLU A 519 -16.67 19.93 17.64
N ASN A 520 -17.09 20.74 16.65
CA ASN A 520 -16.19 21.25 15.62
C ASN A 520 -15.58 20.16 14.71
N ASN A 521 -16.14 18.94 14.70
CA ASN A 521 -15.61 17.84 13.91
C ASN A 521 -16.17 17.86 12.48
N VAL A 522 -15.46 17.21 11.57
CA VAL A 522 -15.90 16.97 10.19
C VAL A 522 -16.05 15.48 9.98
N PHE A 523 -17.24 15.04 9.57
CA PHE A 523 -17.58 13.67 9.26
C PHE A 523 -17.91 13.55 7.77
N VAL A 524 -17.25 12.63 7.07
CA VAL A 524 -17.46 12.36 5.65
C VAL A 524 -17.72 10.88 5.45
N ASP A 525 -18.89 10.53 4.91
CA ASP A 525 -19.30 9.15 4.62
C ASP A 525 -19.23 8.21 5.85
N CYS A 526 -19.62 8.72 7.03
CA CYS A 526 -19.68 7.95 8.27
C CYS A 526 -21.11 7.43 8.53
N THR A 527 -21.23 6.21 9.05
CA THR A 527 -22.55 5.56 9.23
C THR A 527 -22.64 4.88 10.60
N PRO A 528 -23.19 5.58 11.62
CA PRO A 528 -23.43 7.02 11.67
C PRO A 528 -22.19 7.83 12.04
N ALA A 529 -22.25 9.15 11.81
CA ALA A 529 -21.24 10.10 12.27
C ALA A 529 -21.25 10.24 13.80
N VAL A 530 -22.42 10.28 14.43
CA VAL A 530 -22.55 10.31 15.90
C VAL A 530 -23.51 9.23 16.40
N HIS A 531 -23.15 8.58 17.50
CA HIS A 531 -24.03 7.67 18.23
C HIS A 531 -24.09 8.07 19.69
N VAL A 532 -25.30 8.08 20.26
CA VAL A 532 -25.51 8.21 21.69
C VAL A 532 -26.55 7.20 22.18
N ASP A 533 -26.22 6.42 23.19
CA ASP A 533 -27.17 5.55 23.89
C ASP A 533 -27.19 5.85 25.39
N SER A 534 -28.24 5.40 26.08
CA SER A 534 -28.31 5.37 27.55
C SER A 534 -28.38 3.93 28.04
N ARG A 535 -27.42 3.09 27.63
CA ARG A 535 -27.35 1.69 28.06
C ARG A 535 -27.43 1.50 29.57
N GLY A 536 -26.97 2.48 30.36
CA GLY A 536 -26.97 2.47 31.83
C GLY A 536 -28.35 2.49 32.48
N ILE A 537 -29.42 2.81 31.74
CA ILE A 537 -30.83 2.61 32.19
C ILE A 537 -31.50 1.42 31.51
N GLY A 538 -30.82 0.80 30.53
CA GLY A 538 -31.30 -0.35 29.76
C GLY A 538 -30.56 -1.62 30.14
N TRP A 539 -29.91 -2.24 29.14
CA TRP A 539 -29.23 -3.53 29.31
C TRP A 539 -28.09 -3.48 30.35
N ALA A 540 -27.44 -2.32 30.53
CA ALA A 540 -26.33 -2.10 31.47
C ALA A 540 -26.78 -1.50 32.82
N SER A 541 -28.08 -1.57 33.15
CA SER A 541 -28.63 -1.07 34.43
C SER A 541 -28.04 -1.73 35.67
N PHE A 542 -27.47 -2.93 35.54
CA PHE A 542 -26.88 -3.70 36.63
C PHE A 542 -25.69 -2.99 37.32
N TRP A 543 -25.02 -2.04 36.65
CA TRP A 543 -23.98 -1.22 37.27
C TRP A 543 -24.50 -0.14 38.22
N PHE A 544 -25.78 0.20 38.12
CA PHE A 544 -26.40 1.32 38.86
C PHE A 544 -27.43 0.86 39.89
N ASP A 545 -27.99 -0.34 39.76
CA ASP A 545 -28.97 -0.89 40.70
C ASP A 545 -28.37 -1.80 41.80
N GLY A 546 -27.05 -1.97 41.80
CA GLY A 546 -26.31 -2.68 42.84
C GLY A 546 -26.00 -4.15 42.53
N ARG A 547 -26.39 -4.67 41.36
CA ARG A 547 -26.06 -6.05 40.93
C ARG A 547 -24.58 -6.23 40.59
N ASP A 548 -23.92 -5.20 40.06
CA ASP A 548 -22.48 -5.17 39.81
C ASP A 548 -21.87 -3.84 40.31
N PRO A 549 -20.99 -3.86 41.32
CA PRO A 549 -20.41 -2.64 41.88
C PRO A 549 -19.26 -2.03 41.04
N PHE A 550 -18.93 -2.56 39.86
CA PHE A 550 -17.73 -2.17 39.10
C PHE A 550 -17.56 -0.65 38.91
N ILE A 551 -18.57 0.02 38.32
CA ILE A 551 -18.53 1.48 38.10
C ILE A 551 -18.50 2.24 39.45
N MET A 552 -19.25 1.77 40.44
CA MET A 552 -19.30 2.38 41.77
C MET A 552 -17.96 2.29 42.51
N ASN A 553 -17.19 1.23 42.29
CA ASN A 553 -15.84 1.10 42.84
C ASN A 553 -14.90 2.14 42.24
N GLY A 554 -15.01 2.42 40.93
CA GLY A 554 -14.23 3.48 40.28
C GLY A 554 -14.47 4.88 40.89
N LEU A 555 -15.68 5.16 41.39
CA LEU A 555 -15.99 6.41 42.10
C LEU A 555 -15.32 6.48 43.48
N LYS A 556 -15.23 5.35 44.18
CA LYS A 556 -14.60 5.22 45.50
C LYS A 556 -13.08 5.31 45.44
N GLU A 557 -12.45 4.93 44.32
CA GLU A 557 -10.99 4.97 44.15
C GLU A 557 -10.38 6.37 44.33
N VAL A 558 -11.15 7.41 44.02
CA VAL A 558 -10.66 8.80 43.93
C VAL A 558 -11.43 9.81 44.79
N ASN A 559 -12.39 9.35 45.61
CA ASN A 559 -13.31 10.22 46.38
C ASN A 559 -13.94 11.31 45.50
N HIS A 560 -14.69 10.89 44.48
CA HIS A 560 -15.21 11.75 43.41
C HIS A 560 -15.97 13.02 43.86
N ASP A 561 -16.52 13.04 45.07
CA ASP A 561 -17.33 14.11 45.67
C ASP A 561 -16.51 15.04 46.60
N GLN A 562 -15.20 14.80 46.77
CA GLN A 562 -14.29 15.60 47.58
C GLN A 562 -13.17 16.23 46.71
N PRO A 563 -12.49 17.29 47.18
CA PRO A 563 -11.31 17.82 46.49
C PRO A 563 -10.21 16.74 46.36
N PRO A 564 -9.48 16.67 45.22
CA PRO A 564 -9.51 17.63 44.12
C PRO A 564 -10.62 17.41 43.08
N TYR A 565 -11.33 16.28 43.10
CA TYR A 565 -12.32 15.92 42.07
C TYR A 565 -13.56 16.81 42.07
N SER A 566 -14.13 17.13 43.24
CA SER A 566 -15.31 18.00 43.32
C SER A 566 -15.06 19.42 42.85
N VAL A 567 -13.82 19.90 42.96
CA VAL A 567 -13.38 21.21 42.45
C VAL A 567 -13.08 21.14 40.96
N ARG A 568 -12.39 20.09 40.52
CA ARG A 568 -11.94 19.94 39.12
C ARG A 568 -13.04 19.51 38.16
N TYR A 569 -13.94 18.64 38.62
CA TYR A 569 -15.08 18.11 37.86
C TYR A 569 -16.36 18.24 38.71
N PRO A 570 -16.92 19.45 38.85
CA PRO A 570 -18.09 19.70 39.71
C PRO A 570 -19.33 18.85 39.36
N GLN A 571 -19.42 18.34 38.13
CA GLN A 571 -20.49 17.43 37.69
C GLN A 571 -20.51 16.10 38.48
N LEU A 572 -19.40 15.70 39.10
CA LEU A 572 -19.32 14.46 39.88
C LEU A 572 -20.05 14.54 41.22
N VAL A 573 -20.17 15.72 41.83
CA VAL A 573 -20.71 15.90 43.19
C VAL A 573 -22.15 15.37 43.30
N ASN A 574 -22.97 15.59 42.27
CA ASN A 574 -24.38 15.20 42.25
C ASN A 574 -24.64 13.99 41.35
N LEU A 575 -23.60 13.30 40.86
CA LEU A 575 -23.69 12.24 39.87
C LEU A 575 -24.71 11.16 40.27
N LEU A 576 -24.60 10.66 41.50
CA LEU A 576 -25.41 9.55 42.00
C LEU A 576 -26.86 9.94 42.29
N THR A 577 -27.13 11.23 42.47
CA THR A 577 -28.48 11.76 42.75
C THR A 577 -29.21 12.27 41.50
N ASP A 578 -28.56 12.28 40.34
CA ASP A 578 -29.10 12.80 39.07
C ASP A 578 -29.08 11.73 37.97
N GLU A 579 -29.90 10.69 38.11
CA GLU A 579 -30.08 9.61 37.11
C GLU A 579 -28.74 9.10 36.53
N PRO A 580 -27.85 8.49 37.34
CA PRO A 580 -26.46 8.23 36.97
C PRO A 580 -26.28 7.35 35.72
N GLY A 581 -27.25 6.48 35.40
CA GLY A 581 -27.23 5.63 34.21
C GLY A 581 -27.70 6.31 32.91
N ARG A 582 -28.20 7.55 32.97
CA ARG A 582 -28.71 8.30 31.80
C ARG A 582 -27.62 9.19 31.22
N ALA A 583 -27.48 9.19 29.89
CA ALA A 583 -26.45 9.93 29.15
C ALA A 583 -26.74 11.44 29.05
N LYS A 584 -26.86 12.14 30.19
CA LYS A 584 -27.16 13.57 30.29
C LYS A 584 -25.94 14.47 30.06
N GLY A 585 -26.17 15.76 29.86
CA GLY A 585 -25.10 16.77 29.82
C GLY A 585 -24.16 16.68 28.62
N ASN A 586 -24.40 15.73 27.71
CA ASN A 586 -23.65 15.59 26.47
C ASN A 586 -23.97 16.76 25.53
N VAL A 587 -22.94 17.28 24.86
CA VAL A 587 -23.05 18.40 23.90
C VAL A 587 -22.55 17.93 22.55
N ILE A 588 -23.36 18.11 21.51
CA ILE A 588 -23.00 17.86 20.11
C ILE A 588 -23.18 19.19 19.37
N ALA A 589 -22.08 19.89 19.11
CA ALA A 589 -22.16 21.27 18.63
C ALA A 589 -21.22 21.59 17.47
N ARG A 590 -21.67 22.43 16.53
CA ARG A 590 -20.82 22.99 15.46
C ARG A 590 -20.09 21.92 14.66
N ASN A 591 -20.65 20.73 14.48
CA ASN A 591 -20.05 19.71 13.65
C ASN A 591 -20.53 19.84 12.20
N VAL A 592 -19.78 19.27 11.27
CA VAL A 592 -20.17 19.16 9.87
C VAL A 592 -20.22 17.69 9.49
N ALA A 593 -21.35 17.23 8.94
CA ALA A 593 -21.49 15.88 8.43
C ALA A 593 -21.95 15.90 6.98
N VAL A 594 -21.23 15.17 6.12
CA VAL A 594 -21.52 15.10 4.69
C VAL A 594 -21.41 13.67 4.21
N GLY A 595 -22.50 13.17 3.62
CA GLY A 595 -22.60 11.76 3.25
C GLY A 595 -22.74 10.84 4.47
N GLY A 596 -23.26 9.63 4.24
CA GLY A 596 -23.56 8.68 5.31
C GLY A 596 -24.78 9.07 6.18
N LYS A 597 -24.82 8.56 7.42
CA LYS A 597 -25.90 8.78 8.39
C LYS A 597 -25.43 9.75 9.47
N TRP A 598 -26.14 10.85 9.72
CA TRP A 598 -25.71 11.85 10.71
C TRP A 598 -25.64 11.29 12.13
N ILE A 599 -26.78 10.89 12.70
CA ILE A 599 -26.84 10.55 14.12
C ILE A 599 -27.78 9.39 14.40
N GLU A 600 -27.45 8.61 15.43
CA GLU A 600 -28.36 7.66 16.07
C GLU A 600 -28.43 7.97 17.58
N MET A 601 -29.67 8.06 18.10
CA MET A 601 -29.95 8.19 19.52
C MET A 601 -30.88 7.05 19.96
N PHE A 602 -30.53 6.38 21.06
CA PHE A 602 -31.28 5.25 21.60
C PHE A 602 -31.80 5.53 23.02
N ASP A 603 -32.57 4.59 23.58
CA ASP A 603 -33.03 4.58 24.98
C ASP A 603 -33.83 5.82 25.42
N GLY A 604 -34.63 6.39 24.51
CA GLY A 604 -35.47 7.55 24.79
C GLY A 604 -34.68 8.85 24.94
N LEU A 605 -33.46 8.91 24.42
CA LEU A 605 -32.70 10.15 24.29
C LEU A 605 -33.30 11.05 23.21
N ASP A 606 -33.33 12.35 23.51
CA ASP A 606 -33.82 13.41 22.65
C ASP A 606 -32.94 14.67 22.79
N GLU A 607 -33.27 15.71 22.03
CA GLU A 607 -32.55 16.99 22.04
C GLU A 607 -32.68 17.77 23.37
N LYS A 608 -33.61 17.37 24.25
CA LYS A 608 -33.73 17.93 25.60
C LYS A 608 -32.70 17.31 26.55
N THR A 609 -32.30 16.06 26.27
CA THR A 609 -31.34 15.30 27.09
C THR A 609 -29.90 15.46 26.57
N VAL A 610 -29.73 15.49 25.24
CA VAL A 610 -28.46 15.70 24.55
C VAL A 610 -28.52 17.01 23.81
N ARG A 611 -27.67 17.97 24.17
CA ARG A 611 -27.74 19.32 23.63
C ARG A 611 -27.15 19.36 22.21
N MET A 612 -28.01 19.63 21.23
CA MET A 612 -27.64 19.77 19.82
C MET A 612 -27.58 21.26 19.44
N GLU A 613 -26.43 21.76 18.97
CA GLU A 613 -26.25 23.19 18.64
C GLU A 613 -25.50 23.37 17.32
N ASP A 614 -26.07 24.14 16.39
CA ASP A 614 -25.35 24.63 15.20
C ASP A 614 -24.62 23.56 14.35
N ASN A 615 -25.13 22.33 14.27
CA ASN A 615 -24.53 21.29 13.41
C ASN A 615 -24.98 21.47 11.96
N VAL A 616 -24.04 21.39 11.01
CA VAL A 616 -24.30 21.47 9.57
C VAL A 616 -24.33 20.06 8.98
N ILE A 617 -25.54 19.55 8.75
CA ILE A 617 -25.78 18.16 8.32
C ILE A 617 -26.39 18.05 6.91
N GLU A 618 -26.90 19.17 6.40
CA GLU A 618 -27.51 19.29 5.09
C GLU A 618 -27.08 20.62 4.46
N GLY A 619 -27.14 20.70 3.13
CA GLY A 619 -26.77 21.91 2.39
C GLY A 619 -25.27 22.11 2.21
N ASP A 620 -24.84 23.36 1.97
CA ASP A 620 -23.42 23.68 1.77
C ASP A 620 -22.65 23.51 3.09
N PRO A 621 -21.68 22.58 3.15
CA PRO A 621 -20.89 22.34 4.35
C PRO A 621 -19.98 23.50 4.73
N GLY A 622 -19.86 24.56 3.91
CA GLY A 622 -19.15 25.78 4.27
C GLY A 622 -17.63 25.73 4.14
N PHE A 623 -17.08 24.62 3.65
CA PHE A 623 -15.66 24.45 3.28
C PHE A 623 -15.41 24.74 1.80
N ALA A 624 -14.17 25.09 1.46
CA ALA A 624 -13.73 25.38 0.10
C ALA A 624 -14.10 24.24 -0.85
N ASP A 625 -13.85 23.00 -0.41
CA ASP A 625 -14.17 21.79 -1.13
C ASP A 625 -14.30 20.66 -0.03
N ILE A 626 -15.40 19.86 -0.01
CA ILE A 626 -15.85 18.59 0.69
C ILE A 626 -15.25 17.13 0.59
N ALA A 627 -15.40 16.43 -0.55
CA ALA A 627 -14.74 15.21 -1.07
C ALA A 627 -13.17 15.11 -1.13
N ALA A 628 -12.41 15.87 -1.93
CA ALA A 628 -10.93 16.04 -1.90
C ALA A 628 -10.29 16.67 -0.60
N LEU A 629 -10.87 16.42 0.58
CA LEU A 629 -10.65 17.03 1.92
C LEU A 629 -10.00 18.45 2.08
N ASP A 630 -10.47 19.51 1.38
CA ASP A 630 -9.99 20.89 1.54
C ASP A 630 -10.88 21.68 2.52
N LEU A 631 -10.55 21.55 3.80
CA LEU A 631 -11.36 22.08 4.92
C LEU A 631 -11.12 23.57 5.21
N ARG A 632 -10.57 24.35 4.26
CA ARG A 632 -10.49 25.80 4.40
C ARG A 632 -11.89 26.41 4.41
N LEU A 633 -12.20 27.29 5.37
CA LEU A 633 -13.50 27.94 5.44
C LEU A 633 -13.70 28.88 4.25
N LYS A 634 -14.85 28.79 3.57
CA LYS A 634 -15.24 29.77 2.55
C LYS A 634 -15.33 31.17 3.18
N PRO A 635 -14.94 32.24 2.46
CA PRO A 635 -15.22 33.61 2.90
C PRO A 635 -16.71 33.81 3.18
N GLY A 636 -17.06 34.31 4.36
CA GLY A 636 -18.47 34.50 4.77
C GLY A 636 -19.24 33.21 5.05
N SER A 637 -18.55 32.07 5.16
CA SER A 637 -19.14 30.75 5.44
C SER A 637 -20.09 30.79 6.65
N ALA A 638 -21.22 30.09 6.55
CA ALA A 638 -22.14 29.90 7.66
C ALA A 638 -21.43 29.31 8.89
N LEU A 639 -20.45 28.43 8.66
CA LEU A 639 -19.57 27.87 9.69
C LEU A 639 -18.84 28.95 10.51
N SER A 640 -18.40 30.03 9.88
CA SER A 640 -17.73 31.13 10.59
C SER A 640 -18.69 31.88 11.52
N LYS A 641 -19.97 31.99 11.13
CA LYS A 641 -21.01 32.68 11.92
C LYS A 641 -21.41 31.89 13.15
N ILE A 642 -21.47 30.57 13.03
CA ILE A 642 -21.75 29.66 14.16
C ILE A 642 -20.50 29.35 15.00
N GLY A 643 -19.36 29.99 14.72
CA GLY A 643 -18.14 29.88 15.53
C GLY A 643 -17.27 28.65 15.27
N PHE A 644 -17.49 27.91 14.17
CA PHE A 644 -16.60 26.81 13.75
C PHE A 644 -15.16 27.30 13.57
N LYS A 645 -14.20 26.55 14.09
CA LYS A 645 -12.76 26.82 14.03
C LYS A 645 -12.08 25.96 12.97
N PRO A 646 -11.16 26.52 12.16
CA PRO A 646 -10.39 25.74 11.19
C PRO A 646 -9.61 24.59 11.83
N ILE A 647 -9.59 23.44 11.16
CA ILE A 647 -8.82 22.26 11.57
C ILE A 647 -7.42 22.32 10.93
N PRO A 648 -6.32 22.11 11.67
CA PRO A 648 -4.95 22.21 11.16
C PRO A 648 -4.51 20.94 10.41
N LEU A 649 -5.21 20.57 9.33
CA LEU A 649 -5.03 19.30 8.59
C LEU A 649 -3.56 19.02 8.20
N GLN A 650 -2.84 20.05 7.73
CA GLN A 650 -1.43 19.99 7.34
C GLN A 650 -0.45 19.68 8.49
N LYS A 651 -0.91 19.69 9.75
CA LYS A 651 -0.12 19.33 10.93
C LYS A 651 -0.43 17.91 11.43
N ILE A 652 -1.40 17.22 10.85
CA ILE A 652 -1.81 15.86 11.25
C ILE A 652 -0.83 14.84 10.68
N GLY A 653 -0.58 13.77 11.43
CA GLY A 653 0.34 12.69 11.07
C GLY A 653 1.80 13.10 11.24
N LEU A 654 2.68 12.36 10.56
CA LEU A 654 4.12 12.57 10.62
C LEU A 654 4.52 13.88 9.92
N PRO A 655 5.36 14.73 10.53
CA PRO A 655 5.86 15.93 9.86
C PRO A 655 6.72 15.56 8.66
N SER A 656 6.56 16.29 7.57
CA SER A 656 7.32 16.07 6.33
C SER A 656 8.84 16.32 6.38
N VAL A 657 9.41 16.57 7.57
CA VAL A 657 10.81 16.95 7.83
C VAL A 657 11.50 16.01 8.85
N VAL A 658 10.94 14.84 9.18
CA VAL A 658 11.65 13.83 9.98
C VAL A 658 12.24 12.77 9.06
N PRO A 659 13.52 12.87 8.66
CA PRO A 659 14.25 11.73 8.13
C PRO A 659 14.53 10.79 9.31
N THR A 660 13.75 9.72 9.43
CA THR A 660 14.15 8.58 10.26
C THR A 660 15.45 8.01 9.67
N PRO A 661 16.43 7.54 10.47
CA PRO A 661 17.61 6.83 9.93
C PRO A 661 17.23 5.62 9.06
N TRP A 662 15.99 5.16 9.23
CA TRP A 662 15.33 4.05 8.54
C TRP A 662 14.43 4.49 7.39
N SER A 663 14.35 5.80 7.12
CA SER A 663 13.77 6.32 5.89
C SER A 663 14.74 6.11 4.73
N ARG A 664 14.59 4.98 4.02
CA ARG A 664 14.39 5.15 2.59
C ARG A 664 13.05 5.87 2.48
N GLN A 665 13.10 7.16 2.14
CA GLN A 665 11.95 8.08 2.13
C GLN A 665 10.65 7.39 1.66
N PRO A 666 9.58 7.38 2.48
CA PRO A 666 8.23 7.23 1.98
C PRO A 666 7.90 8.52 1.24
N ALA A 667 7.73 8.41 -0.08
CA ALA A 667 7.26 9.52 -0.88
C ALA A 667 5.83 9.87 -0.41
N ARG A 668 5.61 11.08 0.15
CA ARG A 668 4.30 11.69 0.49
C ARG A 668 3.12 11.15 -0.34
N SER A 669 2.02 10.82 0.30
CA SER A 669 0.77 10.41 -0.35
C SER A 669 0.17 11.55 -1.19
N ASP A 670 0.49 11.57 -2.48
CA ASP A 670 -0.53 11.80 -3.51
C ASP A 670 -1.03 10.40 -3.87
N SER A 671 -2.31 10.09 -3.63
CA SER A 671 -3.03 8.87 -4.03
C SER A 671 -2.24 7.55 -3.93
N GLY A 672 -2.37 6.87 -2.78
CA GLY A 672 -1.56 5.75 -2.26
C GLY A 672 -1.41 4.46 -3.08
N SER A 673 -1.85 4.34 -4.33
CA SER A 673 -1.44 3.27 -5.26
C SER A 673 -0.49 3.75 -6.38
N GLY A 674 -0.43 5.07 -6.63
CA GLY A 674 0.28 5.64 -7.77
C GLY A 674 1.78 5.84 -7.56
N ARG A 675 2.28 6.01 -6.32
CA ARG A 675 3.65 6.51 -6.09
C ARG A 675 4.74 5.42 -6.03
N ALA A 676 4.42 4.24 -5.48
CA ALA A 676 5.29 3.06 -5.60
C ALA A 676 5.31 2.51 -7.04
N ALA A 677 4.16 2.49 -7.71
CA ALA A 677 4.04 2.22 -9.14
C ALA A 677 4.85 3.25 -9.97
N SER A 678 4.75 4.55 -9.65
CA SER A 678 5.49 5.62 -10.33
C SER A 678 7.00 5.47 -10.20
N ALA A 679 7.52 5.03 -9.04
CA ALA A 679 8.97 4.92 -8.83
C ALA A 679 9.64 3.82 -9.65
N ARG A 680 9.00 2.64 -9.77
CA ARG A 680 9.47 1.52 -10.60
C ARG A 680 9.26 1.74 -12.09
N LEU A 681 8.22 2.49 -12.47
CA LEU A 681 7.94 2.83 -13.87
C LEU A 681 8.86 3.91 -14.47
N ARG A 682 9.63 4.66 -13.66
CA ARG A 682 10.46 5.77 -14.17
C ARG A 682 11.40 5.37 -15.30
N TRP A 683 12.18 4.30 -15.11
CA TRP A 683 13.13 3.85 -16.14
C TRP A 683 12.41 3.51 -17.45
N TRP A 684 11.21 2.95 -17.35
CA TRP A 684 10.41 2.50 -18.48
C TRP A 684 9.77 3.69 -19.19
N GLN A 685 9.23 4.66 -18.44
CA GLN A 685 8.73 5.92 -19.01
C GLN A 685 9.84 6.73 -19.69
N ASP A 686 11.07 6.68 -19.18
CA ASP A 686 12.22 7.32 -19.82
C ASP A 686 12.69 6.56 -21.08
N ALA A 687 12.52 5.24 -21.09
CA ALA A 687 12.97 4.36 -22.17
C ALA A 687 12.22 4.57 -23.48
N ARG A 688 10.90 4.78 -23.44
CA ARG A 688 9.96 4.99 -24.57
C ARG A 688 9.88 3.91 -25.64
N PHE A 689 10.93 3.14 -25.88
CA PHE A 689 11.02 2.23 -27.01
C PHE A 689 11.68 0.91 -26.63
N GLY A 690 11.00 -0.20 -26.91
CA GLY A 690 11.44 -1.57 -26.61
C GLY A 690 11.23 -2.52 -27.78
N MET A 691 11.91 -3.67 -27.72
CA MET A 691 11.75 -4.78 -28.66
C MET A 691 10.82 -5.85 -28.08
N PHE A 692 9.80 -6.26 -28.82
CA PHE A 692 9.07 -7.50 -28.55
C PHE A 692 9.65 -8.61 -29.43
N VAL A 693 9.77 -9.81 -28.90
CA VAL A 693 10.22 -10.98 -29.65
C VAL A 693 9.27 -12.14 -29.40
N HIS A 694 8.49 -12.49 -30.42
CA HIS A 694 7.66 -13.70 -30.43
C HIS A 694 8.40 -14.82 -31.16
N TRP A 695 8.96 -15.73 -30.38
CA TRP A 695 9.72 -16.85 -30.90
C TRP A 695 9.40 -18.16 -30.18
N GLY A 696 9.25 -19.22 -30.96
CA GLY A 696 8.91 -20.55 -30.48
C GLY A 696 8.75 -21.52 -31.65
N ILE A 697 8.25 -22.71 -31.37
CA ILE A 697 8.12 -23.79 -32.35
C ILE A 697 7.15 -23.46 -33.50
N TYR A 698 6.22 -22.51 -33.30
CA TYR A 698 5.35 -21.97 -34.36
C TYR A 698 6.13 -21.35 -35.52
N SER A 699 7.36 -20.88 -35.29
CA SER A 699 8.23 -20.36 -36.36
C SER A 699 8.56 -21.41 -37.41
N VAL A 700 8.55 -22.71 -37.06
CA VAL A 700 8.75 -23.82 -38.02
C VAL A 700 7.59 -23.89 -39.02
N ILE A 701 6.37 -23.60 -38.55
CA ILE A 701 5.17 -23.60 -39.38
C ILE A 701 5.18 -22.36 -40.30
N GLY A 702 5.76 -21.25 -39.84
CA GLY A 702 5.87 -20.03 -40.61
C GLY A 702 4.57 -19.22 -40.63
N MET A 703 3.91 -19.11 -39.48
CA MET A 703 2.64 -18.41 -39.33
C MET A 703 2.50 -17.79 -37.94
N GLU A 704 1.30 -17.31 -37.61
CA GLU A 704 1.01 -16.63 -36.35
C GLU A 704 1.29 -17.52 -35.12
N ALA A 705 1.73 -16.90 -34.02
CA ALA A 705 2.14 -17.58 -32.80
C ALA A 705 0.95 -18.29 -32.14
N SER A 706 1.03 -19.61 -31.97
CA SER A 706 0.05 -20.50 -31.29
C SER A 706 -1.37 -20.60 -31.88
N TRP A 707 -1.94 -19.54 -32.45
CA TRP A 707 -3.30 -19.52 -32.98
C TRP A 707 -3.65 -20.57 -34.04
N PRO A 708 -2.70 -21.08 -34.85
CA PRO A 708 -2.97 -22.22 -35.72
C PRO A 708 -3.42 -23.49 -34.97
N MET A 709 -2.93 -23.68 -33.74
CA MET A 709 -3.40 -24.74 -32.84
C MET A 709 -4.86 -24.51 -32.42
N TYR A 710 -5.20 -23.28 -32.03
CA TYR A 710 -6.57 -22.90 -31.64
C TYR A 710 -7.58 -23.06 -32.79
N SER A 711 -7.20 -22.68 -34.01
CA SER A 711 -8.06 -22.77 -35.20
C SER A 711 -8.25 -24.20 -35.76
N GLY A 712 -7.58 -25.20 -35.19
CA GLY A 712 -7.67 -26.59 -35.64
C GLY A 712 -7.03 -26.86 -37.01
N GLN A 713 -6.18 -25.96 -37.50
CA GLN A 713 -5.47 -26.14 -38.77
C GLN A 713 -4.45 -27.30 -38.72
N TYR A 714 -4.03 -27.68 -37.51
CA TYR A 714 -3.13 -28.79 -37.23
C TYR A 714 -3.70 -29.65 -36.10
N SER A 715 -3.50 -30.95 -36.17
CA SER A 715 -3.71 -31.80 -34.99
C SER A 715 -2.68 -31.44 -33.90
N ARG A 716 -3.03 -31.70 -32.63
CA ARG A 716 -2.13 -31.45 -31.49
C ARG A 716 -0.77 -32.14 -31.70
N ALA A 717 -0.78 -33.40 -32.13
CA ALA A 717 0.45 -34.17 -32.37
C ALA A 717 1.33 -33.57 -33.48
N GLU A 718 0.73 -33.06 -34.57
CA GLU A 718 1.47 -32.39 -35.64
C GLU A 718 2.06 -31.05 -35.20
N TYR A 719 1.29 -30.26 -34.43
CA TYR A 719 1.73 -28.97 -33.93
C TYR A 719 2.84 -29.12 -32.88
N GLU A 720 2.64 -29.94 -31.86
CA GLU A 720 3.64 -30.21 -30.82
C GLU A 720 4.90 -30.89 -31.39
N GLY A 721 4.73 -31.71 -32.43
CA GLY A 721 5.82 -32.34 -33.16
C GLY A 721 6.82 -31.35 -33.80
N GLN A 722 6.44 -30.08 -34.00
CA GLN A 722 7.34 -29.06 -34.53
C GLN A 722 8.55 -28.79 -33.61
N MET A 723 8.47 -29.11 -32.31
CA MET A 723 9.62 -29.01 -31.40
C MET A 723 10.84 -29.82 -31.89
N ARG A 724 10.63 -30.90 -32.67
CA ARG A 724 11.73 -31.72 -33.22
C ARG A 724 12.42 -31.06 -34.42
N ARG A 725 11.76 -30.08 -35.05
CA ARG A 725 12.22 -29.38 -36.27
C ARG A 725 12.71 -27.98 -35.98
N PHE A 726 12.37 -27.42 -34.83
CA PHE A 726 12.88 -26.14 -34.36
C PHE A 726 14.39 -26.23 -34.14
N ASN A 727 15.17 -25.43 -34.86
CA ASN A 727 16.62 -25.57 -34.93
C ASN A 727 17.31 -24.19 -35.05
N PRO A 728 17.58 -23.50 -33.94
CA PRO A 728 18.12 -22.14 -33.89
C PRO A 728 19.64 -22.11 -34.19
N SER A 729 20.02 -22.65 -35.34
CA SER A 729 21.41 -22.88 -35.74
C SER A 729 22.18 -21.57 -36.00
N THR A 730 21.49 -20.56 -36.55
CA THR A 730 22.07 -19.24 -36.85
C THR A 730 21.88 -18.24 -35.70
N PHE A 731 20.99 -18.55 -34.75
CA PHE A 731 20.68 -17.67 -33.61
C PHE A 731 21.91 -17.33 -32.76
N ARG A 732 22.10 -16.03 -32.51
CA ARG A 732 23.04 -15.52 -31.51
C ARG A 732 22.35 -14.44 -30.70
N ALA A 733 22.22 -14.66 -29.39
CA ALA A 733 21.56 -13.71 -28.50
C ALA A 733 22.22 -12.32 -28.50
N SER A 734 23.55 -12.26 -28.67
CA SER A 734 24.30 -11.01 -28.81
C SER A 734 23.90 -10.19 -30.04
N GLU A 735 23.55 -10.84 -31.16
CA GLU A 735 23.11 -10.15 -32.36
C GLU A 735 21.70 -9.57 -32.18
N LEU A 736 20.80 -10.30 -31.53
CA LEU A 736 19.46 -9.81 -31.19
C LEU A 736 19.52 -8.59 -30.27
N ALA A 737 20.25 -8.69 -29.15
CA ALA A 737 20.43 -7.58 -28.22
C ALA A 737 21.20 -6.41 -28.88
N GLY A 738 22.19 -6.72 -29.73
CA GLY A 738 22.94 -5.74 -30.51
C GLY A 738 22.04 -4.97 -31.48
N LEU A 739 21.17 -5.65 -32.20
CA LEU A 739 20.19 -5.04 -33.10
C LEU A 739 19.23 -4.13 -32.34
N ALA A 740 18.66 -4.59 -31.23
CA ALA A 740 17.78 -3.76 -30.40
C ALA A 740 18.48 -2.48 -29.93
N LYS A 741 19.74 -2.60 -29.48
CA LYS A 741 20.56 -1.45 -29.07
C LYS A 741 20.83 -0.49 -30.23
N ARG A 742 21.20 -0.99 -31.41
CA ARG A 742 21.45 -0.16 -32.61
C ARG A 742 20.19 0.54 -33.12
N ALA A 743 19.03 -0.10 -32.98
CA ALA A 743 17.72 0.48 -33.24
C ALA A 743 17.30 1.55 -32.22
N GLY A 744 18.05 1.71 -31.13
CA GLY A 744 17.76 2.68 -30.06
C GLY A 744 16.81 2.17 -28.98
N MET A 745 16.40 0.91 -29.01
CA MET A 745 15.56 0.33 -27.97
C MET A 745 16.32 0.23 -26.64
N LYS A 746 15.59 0.30 -25.53
CA LYS A 746 16.17 0.29 -24.17
C LYS A 746 15.85 -0.97 -23.38
N TYR A 747 14.91 -1.76 -23.86
CA TYR A 747 14.46 -3.00 -23.25
C TYR A 747 14.01 -4.01 -24.31
N LEU A 748 14.03 -5.28 -23.94
CA LEU A 748 13.60 -6.39 -24.79
C LEU A 748 12.67 -7.31 -23.99
N VAL A 749 11.54 -7.68 -24.58
CA VAL A 749 10.55 -8.62 -24.02
C VAL A 749 10.51 -9.87 -24.91
N LEU A 750 10.89 -11.02 -24.36
CA LEU A 750 10.95 -12.30 -25.07
C LEU A 750 9.85 -13.26 -24.59
N THR A 751 9.18 -13.95 -25.51
CA THR A 751 8.27 -15.06 -25.20
C THR A 751 8.99 -16.21 -24.50
N THR A 752 8.79 -16.35 -23.19
CA THR A 752 9.29 -17.51 -22.43
C THR A 752 8.34 -18.69 -22.54
N LYS A 753 7.03 -18.42 -22.66
CA LYS A 753 5.98 -19.40 -22.98
C LYS A 753 4.82 -18.69 -23.67
N HIS A 754 4.34 -19.21 -24.80
CA HIS A 754 3.13 -18.71 -25.49
C HIS A 754 1.92 -19.59 -25.18
N HIS A 755 0.74 -19.27 -25.72
CA HIS A 755 -0.49 -20.01 -25.45
C HIS A 755 -0.41 -21.50 -25.83
N ASP A 756 0.49 -21.89 -26.75
CA ASP A 756 0.70 -23.29 -27.09
C ASP A 756 1.38 -24.11 -25.98
N GLY A 757 1.77 -23.48 -24.88
CA GLY A 757 2.35 -24.14 -23.71
C GLY A 757 3.83 -24.51 -23.84
N PHE A 758 4.47 -24.29 -24.99
CA PHE A 758 5.87 -24.65 -25.18
C PHE A 758 6.79 -23.69 -24.41
N ALA A 759 7.50 -24.21 -23.42
CA ALA A 759 8.44 -23.42 -22.62
C ALA A 759 9.79 -23.24 -23.35
N MET A 760 10.14 -21.99 -23.67
CA MET A 760 11.41 -21.61 -24.31
C MET A 760 12.61 -21.52 -23.34
N PHE A 761 12.42 -21.95 -22.09
CA PHE A 761 13.37 -21.84 -21.00
C PHE A 761 13.53 -23.19 -20.29
N ASP A 762 14.58 -23.34 -19.47
CA ASP A 762 14.83 -24.55 -18.69
C ASP A 762 13.87 -24.64 -17.49
N THR A 763 12.68 -25.19 -17.74
CA THR A 763 11.67 -25.50 -16.72
C THR A 763 11.76 -26.94 -16.29
N ARG A 764 11.63 -27.19 -14.98
CA ARG A 764 11.55 -28.55 -14.43
C ARG A 764 10.13 -29.09 -14.36
N LEU A 765 9.15 -28.26 -14.68
CA LEU A 765 7.73 -28.52 -14.43
C LEU A 765 7.01 -29.11 -15.64
N SER A 766 7.61 -29.08 -16.84
CA SER A 766 7.01 -29.63 -18.06
C SER A 766 8.07 -30.33 -18.91
N GLN A 767 7.67 -31.42 -19.57
CA GLN A 767 8.47 -32.09 -20.61
C GLN A 767 8.29 -31.42 -21.99
N TYR A 768 7.34 -30.50 -22.11
CA TYR A 768 7.10 -29.74 -23.33
C TYR A 768 7.86 -28.41 -23.28
N SER A 769 9.19 -28.54 -23.29
CA SER A 769 10.11 -27.41 -23.26
C SER A 769 11.26 -27.54 -24.26
N ILE A 770 11.98 -26.43 -24.45
CA ILE A 770 13.16 -26.37 -25.30
C ILE A 770 14.27 -27.34 -24.87
N MET A 771 14.35 -27.65 -23.57
CA MET A 771 15.38 -28.55 -23.03
C MET A 771 15.12 -30.01 -23.40
N GLN A 772 13.87 -30.38 -23.68
CA GLN A 772 13.50 -31.72 -24.17
C GLN A 772 13.42 -31.78 -25.70
N SER A 773 13.73 -30.68 -26.40
CA SER A 773 13.88 -30.66 -27.85
C SER A 773 15.32 -30.98 -28.28
N PRO A 774 15.58 -31.26 -29.57
CA PRO A 774 16.95 -31.41 -30.08
C PRO A 774 17.85 -30.19 -29.89
N VAL A 775 17.28 -29.02 -29.55
CA VAL A 775 18.03 -27.79 -29.29
C VAL A 775 18.87 -27.90 -28.01
N GLY A 776 18.28 -28.43 -26.92
CA GLY A 776 18.98 -28.67 -25.63
C GLY A 776 19.68 -27.45 -25.02
N ARG A 777 19.25 -26.23 -25.35
CA ARG A 777 19.84 -24.95 -24.89
C ARG A 777 18.77 -24.06 -24.28
N ASP A 778 19.12 -23.42 -23.18
CA ASP A 778 18.31 -22.40 -22.52
C ASP A 778 18.47 -21.05 -23.24
N LEU A 779 17.69 -20.84 -24.30
CA LEU A 779 17.78 -19.64 -25.12
C LEU A 779 17.30 -18.38 -24.38
N VAL A 780 16.40 -18.53 -23.41
CA VAL A 780 15.95 -17.41 -22.57
C VAL A 780 17.14 -16.89 -21.76
N ARG A 781 17.96 -17.76 -21.15
CA ARG A 781 19.19 -17.33 -20.47
C ARG A 781 20.18 -16.64 -21.39
N GLU A 782 20.41 -17.20 -22.57
CA GLU A 782 21.32 -16.57 -23.54
C GLU A 782 20.88 -15.13 -23.88
N VAL A 783 19.58 -14.89 -24.06
CA VAL A 783 19.03 -13.55 -24.33
C VAL A 783 19.12 -12.64 -23.12
N VAL A 784 18.83 -13.12 -21.92
CA VAL A 784 18.96 -12.36 -20.67
C VAL A 784 20.39 -11.84 -20.50
N ASP A 785 21.37 -12.72 -20.69
CA ASP A 785 22.79 -12.38 -20.52
C ASP A 785 23.25 -11.38 -21.60
N ALA A 786 22.82 -11.57 -22.85
CA ALA A 786 23.12 -10.65 -23.94
C ALA A 786 22.48 -9.25 -23.76
N CYS A 787 21.25 -9.18 -23.23
CA CYS A 787 20.59 -7.92 -22.91
C CYS A 787 21.37 -7.16 -21.84
N ARG A 788 21.76 -7.84 -20.75
CA ARG A 788 22.56 -7.25 -19.68
C ARG A 788 23.90 -6.75 -20.17
N ALA A 789 24.62 -7.55 -20.96
CA ALA A 789 25.88 -7.15 -21.57
C ALA A 789 25.72 -5.92 -22.49
N SER A 790 24.57 -5.78 -23.13
CA SER A 790 24.25 -4.66 -24.02
C SER A 790 23.74 -3.41 -23.27
N GLY A 791 23.43 -3.53 -21.97
CA GLY A 791 22.81 -2.46 -21.17
C GLY A 791 21.31 -2.30 -21.41
N LEU A 792 20.66 -3.32 -21.97
CA LEU A 792 19.21 -3.38 -22.14
C LEU A 792 18.54 -3.94 -20.89
N LYS A 793 17.35 -3.44 -20.60
CA LYS A 793 16.48 -3.99 -19.57
C LYS A 793 15.83 -5.29 -20.08
N VAL A 794 15.58 -6.22 -19.16
CA VAL A 794 15.13 -7.57 -19.49
C VAL A 794 13.65 -7.73 -19.16
N GLY A 795 12.86 -8.14 -20.14
CA GLY A 795 11.45 -8.46 -19.99
C GLY A 795 11.13 -9.88 -20.43
N PHE A 796 10.18 -10.51 -19.73
CA PHE A 796 9.64 -11.82 -20.10
C PHE A 796 8.18 -11.70 -20.46
N TYR A 797 7.80 -12.28 -21.59
CA TYR A 797 6.41 -12.56 -21.91
C TYR A 797 6.04 -13.95 -21.43
N PHE A 798 4.92 -14.07 -20.73
CA PHE A 798 4.41 -15.33 -20.23
C PHE A 798 2.90 -15.44 -20.47
N SER A 799 2.47 -16.47 -21.19
CA SER A 799 1.06 -16.79 -21.36
C SER A 799 0.46 -17.43 -20.10
N LEU A 800 -0.63 -16.83 -19.60
CA LEU A 800 -1.54 -17.40 -18.61
C LEU A 800 -2.35 -18.55 -19.22
N CYS A 801 -2.77 -18.45 -20.48
CA CYS A 801 -3.33 -19.58 -21.22
C CYS A 801 -2.28 -20.67 -21.42
N ASP A 802 -2.70 -21.93 -21.37
CA ASP A 802 -1.87 -23.07 -21.72
C ASP A 802 -2.68 -24.14 -22.46
N TRP A 803 -2.62 -24.13 -23.78
CA TRP A 803 -3.38 -25.03 -24.64
C TRP A 803 -2.77 -26.43 -24.75
N HIS A 804 -1.58 -26.63 -24.17
CA HIS A 804 -0.95 -27.94 -24.03
C HIS A 804 -1.43 -28.63 -22.75
N ASP A 805 -1.42 -27.90 -21.63
CA ASP A 805 -1.67 -28.46 -20.30
C ASP A 805 -3.07 -29.11 -20.20
N PRO A 806 -3.14 -30.41 -19.87
CA PRO A 806 -4.42 -31.13 -19.78
C PRO A 806 -5.29 -30.70 -18.60
N ALA A 807 -4.74 -29.94 -17.65
CA ALA A 807 -5.45 -29.40 -16.50
C ALA A 807 -6.01 -27.99 -16.76
N TYR A 808 -5.70 -27.38 -17.92
CA TYR A 808 -6.25 -26.11 -18.36
C TYR A 808 -7.58 -26.29 -19.11
N PRO A 809 -8.74 -25.92 -18.52
CA PRO A 809 -9.99 -25.88 -19.24
C PRO A 809 -10.04 -24.61 -20.11
N SER A 810 -9.83 -24.78 -21.42
CA SER A 810 -9.99 -23.67 -22.36
C SER A 810 -11.47 -23.36 -22.59
N TRP A 811 -11.81 -22.07 -22.55
CA TRP A 811 -13.13 -21.56 -22.91
C TRP A 811 -13.03 -20.88 -24.27
N PRO A 812 -13.37 -21.57 -25.38
CA PRO A 812 -13.12 -21.03 -26.71
C PRO A 812 -13.94 -19.76 -26.94
N VAL A 813 -13.26 -18.66 -27.28
CA VAL A 813 -13.84 -17.37 -27.71
C VAL A 813 -14.83 -17.54 -28.87
N THR A 814 -14.65 -18.59 -29.68
CA THR A 814 -15.45 -18.94 -30.86
C THR A 814 -16.40 -20.13 -30.65
N GLY A 815 -16.47 -20.69 -29.43
CA GLY A 815 -17.38 -21.80 -29.10
C GLY A 815 -16.97 -23.19 -29.62
N ASN A 816 -15.88 -23.32 -30.37
CA ASN A 816 -15.44 -24.60 -30.93
C ASN A 816 -13.94 -24.82 -30.64
N TRP A 817 -13.64 -25.65 -29.64
CA TRP A 817 -12.27 -26.03 -29.29
C TRP A 817 -11.90 -27.35 -30.01
N PRO A 818 -10.87 -27.36 -30.87
CA PRO A 818 -10.57 -28.51 -31.73
C PRO A 818 -10.07 -29.75 -30.97
N PHE A 819 -9.75 -29.63 -29.68
CA PHE A 819 -9.24 -30.73 -28.86
C PHE A 819 -10.21 -31.21 -27.76
N GLY A 820 -11.47 -30.74 -27.80
CA GLY A 820 -12.55 -31.19 -26.91
C GLY A 820 -12.63 -30.43 -25.58
N THR A 821 -13.85 -30.13 -25.14
CA THR A 821 -14.10 -29.36 -23.91
C THR A 821 -13.75 -30.20 -22.67
N ILE A 822 -12.84 -29.69 -21.83
CA ILE A 822 -12.54 -30.30 -20.54
C ILE A 822 -13.59 -29.80 -19.54
N ALA A 823 -14.27 -30.72 -18.86
CA ALA A 823 -15.23 -30.34 -17.83
C ALA A 823 -14.51 -29.54 -16.71
N PRO A 824 -15.11 -28.44 -16.22
CA PRO A 824 -14.53 -27.69 -15.11
C PRO A 824 -14.33 -28.61 -13.89
N ASP A 825 -13.08 -28.75 -13.46
CA ASP A 825 -12.70 -29.53 -12.28
C ASP A 825 -11.80 -28.64 -11.39
N PRO A 826 -12.25 -28.28 -10.18
CA PRO A 826 -11.50 -27.39 -9.30
C PRO A 826 -10.10 -27.91 -8.93
N SER A 827 -9.93 -29.23 -8.81
CA SER A 827 -8.64 -29.83 -8.44
C SER A 827 -7.64 -29.76 -9.59
N ARG A 828 -8.10 -29.98 -10.84
CA ARG A 828 -7.26 -29.81 -12.03
C ARG A 828 -6.89 -28.34 -12.22
N TRP A 829 -7.84 -27.44 -12.05
CA TRP A 829 -7.58 -26.01 -12.14
C TRP A 829 -6.54 -25.56 -11.10
N GLN A 830 -6.67 -25.99 -9.84
CA GLN A 830 -5.70 -25.67 -8.80
C GLN A 830 -4.28 -26.18 -9.15
N ALA A 831 -4.18 -27.41 -9.67
CA ALA A 831 -2.90 -27.97 -10.12
C ALA A 831 -2.27 -27.14 -11.26
N PHE A 832 -3.10 -26.64 -12.18
CA PHE A 832 -2.65 -25.76 -13.24
C PHE A 832 -2.17 -24.39 -12.72
N VAL A 833 -2.90 -23.78 -11.77
CA VAL A 833 -2.50 -22.53 -11.11
C VAL A 833 -1.16 -22.70 -10.42
N GLU A 834 -0.96 -23.80 -9.69
CA GLU A 834 0.31 -24.13 -9.03
C GLU A 834 1.46 -24.35 -10.03
N PHE A 835 1.20 -25.07 -11.12
CA PHE A 835 2.15 -25.25 -12.23
C PHE A 835 2.58 -23.91 -12.83
N MET A 836 1.62 -23.05 -13.15
CA MET A 836 1.84 -21.71 -13.70
C MET A 836 2.63 -20.81 -12.73
N HIS A 837 2.25 -20.79 -11.44
CA HIS A 837 2.99 -20.06 -10.40
C HIS A 837 4.41 -20.60 -10.23
N GLY A 838 4.59 -21.91 -10.34
CA GLY A 838 5.89 -22.58 -10.34
C GLY A 838 6.79 -22.11 -11.48
N GLN A 839 6.29 -22.07 -12.71
CA GLN A 839 7.05 -21.63 -13.88
C GLN A 839 7.46 -20.15 -13.77
N ILE A 840 6.54 -19.29 -13.31
CA ILE A 840 6.84 -17.87 -13.08
C ILE A 840 7.88 -17.72 -11.97
N ARG A 841 7.83 -18.54 -10.92
CA ARG A 841 8.86 -18.58 -9.87
C ARG A 841 10.22 -18.99 -10.43
N GLU A 842 10.30 -20.00 -11.29
CA GLU A 842 11.55 -20.40 -11.97
C GLU A 842 12.14 -19.23 -12.78
N LEU A 843 11.30 -18.53 -13.55
CA LEU A 843 11.71 -17.37 -14.35
C LEU A 843 12.25 -16.22 -13.47
N LEU A 844 11.60 -15.92 -12.35
CA LEU A 844 11.97 -14.80 -11.49
C LEU A 844 13.12 -15.11 -10.51
N THR A 845 13.53 -16.37 -10.38
CA THR A 845 14.62 -16.79 -9.48
C THR A 845 15.87 -17.27 -10.21
N ASN A 846 15.72 -18.00 -11.33
CA ASN A 846 16.86 -18.61 -12.02
C ASN A 846 17.57 -17.66 -12.98
N TYR A 847 16.92 -16.60 -13.44
CA TYR A 847 17.43 -15.75 -14.52
C TYR A 847 17.98 -14.40 -14.02
N GLY A 848 18.10 -14.18 -12.71
CA GLY A 848 18.60 -12.94 -12.10
C GLY A 848 17.54 -11.83 -12.03
N LYS A 849 17.93 -10.54 -12.03
CA LYS A 849 16.98 -9.42 -12.04
C LYS A 849 16.21 -9.35 -13.36
N ILE A 850 14.88 -9.39 -13.26
CA ILE A 850 13.95 -9.20 -14.37
C ILE A 850 13.27 -7.85 -14.17
N ASP A 851 13.28 -7.01 -15.20
CA ASP A 851 12.77 -5.64 -15.11
C ASP A 851 11.27 -5.57 -15.48
N LEU A 852 10.76 -6.48 -16.31
CA LEU A 852 9.38 -6.48 -16.81
C LEU A 852 8.81 -7.91 -16.95
N LEU A 853 7.57 -8.13 -16.53
CA LEU A 853 6.79 -9.35 -16.81
C LEU A 853 5.53 -8.98 -17.60
N TRP A 854 5.37 -9.56 -18.78
CA TRP A 854 4.31 -9.26 -19.74
C TRP A 854 3.39 -10.47 -19.81
N PHE A 855 2.26 -10.42 -19.10
CA PHE A 855 1.26 -11.49 -19.14
C PHE A 855 0.38 -11.42 -20.37
N ASP A 856 -0.14 -12.56 -20.80
CA ASP A 856 -1.20 -12.62 -21.81
C ASP A 856 -2.14 -13.78 -21.55
N GLY A 857 -3.34 -13.80 -22.13
CA GLY A 857 -4.28 -14.92 -21.95
C GLY A 857 -5.18 -14.83 -20.71
N GLY A 858 -5.21 -13.72 -19.99
CA GLY A 858 -6.01 -13.58 -18.76
C GLY A 858 -7.54 -13.56 -18.99
N TRP A 859 -8.02 -13.49 -20.23
CA TRP A 859 -9.43 -13.27 -20.55
C TRP A 859 -10.33 -14.49 -20.37
N GLU A 860 -9.79 -15.71 -20.26
CA GLU A 860 -10.60 -16.94 -20.15
C GLU A 860 -11.16 -17.19 -18.75
N HIS A 861 -10.57 -16.60 -17.70
CA HIS A 861 -10.96 -16.83 -16.30
C HIS A 861 -10.98 -15.54 -15.46
N THR A 862 -11.66 -15.56 -14.32
CA THR A 862 -11.79 -14.38 -13.44
C THR A 862 -10.49 -14.10 -12.67
N PRO A 863 -10.28 -12.88 -12.13
CA PRO A 863 -9.11 -12.59 -11.27
C PRO A 863 -8.93 -13.58 -10.10
N THR A 864 -10.04 -14.06 -9.53
CA THR A 864 -10.02 -15.02 -8.43
C THR A 864 -9.56 -16.40 -8.91
N ASP A 865 -10.06 -16.86 -10.06
CA ASP A 865 -9.68 -18.15 -10.63
C ASP A 865 -8.17 -18.20 -10.91
N TRP A 866 -7.61 -17.11 -11.42
CA TRP A 866 -6.17 -16.99 -11.68
C TRP A 866 -5.29 -16.88 -10.43
N ASP A 867 -5.87 -16.76 -9.23
CA ASP A 867 -5.18 -16.27 -8.03
C ASP A 867 -4.32 -15.02 -8.34
N ALA A 868 -4.92 -14.04 -9.03
CA ALA A 868 -4.18 -12.88 -9.52
C ALA A 868 -3.51 -12.08 -8.39
N ALA A 869 -4.18 -11.97 -7.24
CA ALA A 869 -3.68 -11.29 -6.04
C ALA A 869 -2.51 -12.07 -5.40
N GLY A 870 -2.60 -13.40 -5.29
CA GLY A 870 -1.52 -14.23 -4.78
C GLY A 870 -0.31 -14.25 -5.73
N LEU A 871 -0.57 -14.34 -7.04
CA LEU A 871 0.45 -14.29 -8.08
C LEU A 871 1.23 -12.97 -8.06
N ILE A 872 0.53 -11.83 -8.06
CA ILE A 872 1.20 -10.53 -8.01
C ILE A 872 1.98 -10.36 -6.70
N ALA A 873 1.43 -10.81 -5.56
CA ALA A 873 2.14 -10.77 -4.28
C ALA A 873 3.44 -11.59 -4.32
N MET A 874 3.41 -12.79 -4.92
CA MET A 874 4.61 -13.61 -5.13
C MET A 874 5.63 -12.89 -6.01
N ILE A 875 5.20 -12.35 -7.15
CA ILE A 875 6.07 -11.63 -8.10
C ILE A 875 6.77 -10.46 -7.40
N ARG A 876 6.02 -9.65 -6.63
CA ARG A 876 6.56 -8.49 -5.91
C ARG A 876 7.45 -8.87 -4.75
N ARG A 877 7.22 -10.03 -4.13
CA ARG A 877 8.11 -10.58 -3.10
C ARG A 877 9.45 -10.99 -3.69
N LEU A 878 9.45 -11.65 -4.86
CA LEU A 878 10.67 -12.12 -5.53
C LEU A 878 11.44 -10.98 -6.22
N GLN A 879 10.74 -10.05 -6.88
CA GLN A 879 11.33 -8.96 -7.65
C GLN A 879 10.55 -7.65 -7.39
N PRO A 880 10.83 -6.89 -6.30
CA PRO A 880 10.04 -5.73 -5.92
C PRO A 880 9.98 -4.59 -6.96
N ASP A 881 11.02 -4.48 -7.78
CA ASP A 881 11.17 -3.44 -8.81
C ASP A 881 10.58 -3.82 -10.18
N ILE A 882 10.15 -5.08 -10.38
CA ILE A 882 9.64 -5.55 -11.69
C ILE A 882 8.41 -4.74 -12.09
N ILE A 883 8.14 -4.54 -13.37
CA ILE A 883 6.86 -3.97 -13.82
C ILE A 883 6.01 -5.03 -14.51
N VAL A 884 4.70 -4.95 -14.35
CA VAL A 884 3.74 -5.94 -14.89
C VAL A 884 2.68 -5.21 -15.73
N ASN A 885 2.29 -5.76 -16.87
CA ASN A 885 1.19 -5.20 -17.68
C ASN A 885 -0.19 -5.48 -17.05
N ASP A 886 -1.25 -4.94 -17.66
CA ASP A 886 -2.64 -5.05 -17.20
C ASP A 886 -3.38 -6.31 -17.66
N ARG A 887 -2.66 -7.33 -18.16
CA ARG A 887 -3.24 -8.57 -18.68
C ARG A 887 -3.28 -9.71 -17.67
N LEU A 888 -2.78 -9.49 -16.45
CA LEU A 888 -3.20 -10.26 -15.28
C LEU A 888 -4.48 -9.60 -14.74
N PRO A 889 -5.65 -10.27 -14.81
CA PRO A 889 -6.92 -9.61 -14.52
C PRO A 889 -6.95 -8.99 -13.11
N GLY A 890 -7.40 -7.73 -13.01
CA GLY A 890 -7.47 -6.98 -11.75
C GLY A 890 -6.14 -6.36 -11.29
N GLU A 891 -5.02 -6.67 -11.97
CA GLU A 891 -3.68 -6.23 -11.60
C GLU A 891 -2.98 -5.43 -12.74
N GLY A 892 -1.79 -4.90 -12.48
CA GLY A 892 -0.89 -4.35 -13.51
C GLY A 892 -0.51 -2.87 -13.38
N ASP A 893 0.74 -2.54 -13.71
CA ASP A 893 1.32 -1.20 -13.62
C ASP A 893 0.98 -0.30 -14.82
N TYR A 894 0.77 -0.87 -16.00
CA TYR A 894 0.56 -0.12 -17.25
C TYR A 894 -0.39 -0.83 -18.22
N ALA A 895 -1.06 -0.04 -19.07
CA ALA A 895 -2.00 -0.53 -20.08
C ALA A 895 -1.33 -0.98 -21.38
N THR A 896 -1.95 -1.92 -22.09
CA THR A 896 -1.38 -2.53 -23.31
C THR A 896 -2.26 -2.40 -24.58
N PRO A 897 -2.46 -1.19 -25.15
CA PRO A 897 -3.12 -1.04 -26.44
C PRO A 897 -2.43 -1.87 -27.53
N GLU A 898 -3.13 -2.85 -28.09
CA GLU A 898 -2.55 -3.79 -29.05
C GLU A 898 -2.86 -3.38 -30.49
N GLN A 899 -1.82 -3.31 -31.34
CA GLN A 899 -1.90 -2.94 -32.76
C GLN A 899 -2.54 -1.57 -33.04
N THR A 900 -2.83 -0.80 -31.99
CA THR A 900 -3.50 0.49 -32.06
C THR A 900 -2.73 1.52 -31.25
N ILE A 901 -2.72 2.75 -31.76
CA ILE A 901 -2.18 3.91 -31.05
C ILE A 901 -3.38 4.70 -30.56
N PRO A 902 -3.60 4.81 -29.23
CA PRO A 902 -4.67 5.63 -28.69
C PRO A 902 -4.55 7.06 -29.23
N ALA A 903 -5.60 7.55 -29.90
CA ALA A 903 -5.56 8.82 -30.63
C ALA A 903 -5.13 10.02 -29.75
N CYS A 904 -5.38 9.94 -28.44
CA CYS A 904 -5.10 11.00 -27.47
C CYS A 904 -4.19 10.56 -26.31
N GLY A 905 -3.55 9.38 -26.41
CA GLY A 905 -2.88 8.72 -25.29
C GLY A 905 -3.86 8.18 -24.25
N LEU A 906 -3.34 7.59 -23.16
CA LEU A 906 -4.14 7.13 -22.02
C LEU A 906 -3.77 7.87 -20.73
N SER A 907 -4.72 7.90 -19.79
CA SER A 907 -4.56 8.55 -18.48
C SER A 907 -3.70 7.77 -17.48
N ARG A 908 -3.50 6.47 -17.72
CA ARG A 908 -2.55 5.61 -17.02
C ARG A 908 -1.30 5.38 -17.87
N PRO A 909 -0.13 5.04 -17.29
CA PRO A 909 1.03 4.57 -18.05
C PRO A 909 0.63 3.48 -19.04
N TRP A 910 1.13 3.54 -20.27
CA TRP A 910 0.67 2.66 -21.35
C TRP A 910 1.76 2.38 -22.38
N GLU A 911 1.67 1.23 -23.02
CA GLU A 911 2.58 0.77 -24.07
C GLU A 911 1.81 0.14 -25.21
N THR A 912 1.95 0.71 -26.41
CA THR A 912 1.44 0.06 -27.61
C THR A 912 2.39 -1.06 -28.01
N CYS A 913 1.90 -2.29 -27.96
CA CYS A 913 2.55 -3.42 -28.63
C CYS A 913 2.08 -3.47 -30.08
N MET A 914 3.01 -3.58 -31.03
CA MET A 914 2.68 -3.62 -32.46
C MET A 914 3.65 -4.50 -33.22
N THR A 915 3.16 -5.17 -34.26
CA THR A 915 3.99 -5.96 -35.18
C THR A 915 4.70 -5.08 -36.19
N ILE A 916 5.94 -5.42 -36.54
CA ILE A 916 6.62 -4.79 -37.69
C ILE A 916 6.03 -5.28 -39.03
N SER A 917 5.56 -6.52 -39.06
CA SER A 917 4.80 -7.17 -40.14
C SER A 917 3.30 -7.19 -39.80
N ASN A 918 2.50 -8.11 -40.34
CA ASN A 918 1.11 -8.37 -39.96
C ASN A 918 0.96 -9.49 -38.92
N THR A 919 2.04 -10.18 -38.55
CA THR A 919 2.01 -11.29 -37.59
C THR A 919 2.97 -11.08 -36.42
N TRP A 920 2.65 -11.65 -35.25
CA TRP A 920 3.59 -11.67 -34.13
C TRP A 920 4.68 -12.71 -34.37
N GLY A 921 4.26 -13.93 -34.69
CA GLY A 921 5.14 -15.03 -35.10
C GLY A 921 5.79 -14.80 -36.45
N TYR A 922 6.86 -15.56 -36.72
CA TYR A 922 7.55 -15.54 -38.02
C TYR A 922 6.63 -16.07 -39.13
N ASN A 923 6.38 -15.22 -40.12
CA ASN A 923 5.69 -15.60 -41.35
C ASN A 923 6.58 -15.27 -42.56
N PRO A 924 7.21 -16.28 -43.20
CA PRO A 924 8.08 -16.07 -44.35
C PRO A 924 7.32 -15.70 -45.62
N GLN A 925 5.99 -15.69 -45.65
CA GLN A 925 5.21 -15.19 -46.78
C GLN A 925 4.78 -13.72 -46.57
N ASP A 926 4.76 -13.25 -45.32
CA ASP A 926 4.46 -11.85 -45.03
C ASP A 926 5.66 -10.97 -45.42
N ARG A 927 5.43 -10.11 -46.41
CA ARG A 927 6.37 -9.08 -46.89
C ARG A 927 5.82 -7.67 -46.69
N ALA A 928 4.64 -7.53 -46.10
CA ALA A 928 4.02 -6.23 -45.81
C ALA A 928 4.62 -5.62 -44.54
N ILE A 929 5.95 -5.48 -44.52
CA ILE A 929 6.69 -4.87 -43.42
C ILE A 929 6.42 -3.37 -43.43
N LYS A 930 5.94 -2.84 -42.30
CA LYS A 930 5.68 -1.41 -42.12
C LYS A 930 6.93 -0.59 -42.46
N SER A 931 6.75 0.52 -43.18
CA SER A 931 7.88 1.33 -43.63
C SER A 931 8.58 2.02 -42.45
N SER A 932 9.87 2.36 -42.61
CA SER A 932 10.61 3.09 -41.56
C SER A 932 9.94 4.44 -41.24
N GLN A 933 9.36 5.10 -42.25
CA GLN A 933 8.59 6.33 -42.07
C GLN A 933 7.38 6.11 -41.15
N GLN A 934 6.60 5.05 -41.40
CA GLN A 934 5.45 4.73 -40.56
C GLN A 934 5.89 4.41 -39.13
N LEU A 935 6.94 3.62 -38.95
CA LEU A 935 7.41 3.21 -37.62
C LEU A 935 7.98 4.39 -36.81
N ILE A 936 8.73 5.30 -37.45
CA ILE A 936 9.23 6.52 -36.80
C ILE A 936 8.05 7.44 -36.42
N ARG A 937 7.08 7.63 -37.33
CA ARG A 937 5.87 8.42 -37.03
C ARG A 937 5.07 7.81 -35.88
N ASN A 938 4.94 6.49 -35.83
CA ASN A 938 4.29 5.79 -34.73
C ASN A 938 5.01 6.04 -33.40
N LEU A 939 6.34 5.91 -33.37
CA LEU A 939 7.15 6.21 -32.19
C LEU A 939 6.92 7.66 -31.70
N CYS A 940 6.93 8.63 -32.61
CA CYS A 940 6.69 10.03 -32.26
C CYS A 940 5.26 10.29 -31.76
N ARG A 941 4.24 9.68 -32.40
CA ARG A 941 2.84 9.76 -31.94
C ARG A 941 2.67 9.18 -30.55
N ILE A 942 3.23 8.00 -30.31
CA ILE A 942 3.18 7.32 -29.02
C ILE A 942 3.88 8.13 -27.93
N ALA A 943 5.10 8.60 -28.19
CA ALA A 943 5.83 9.46 -27.26
C ALA A 943 5.08 10.78 -26.99
N GLY A 944 4.46 11.36 -28.03
CA GLY A 944 3.62 12.56 -27.92
C GLY A 944 2.34 12.35 -27.11
N GLY A 945 1.79 11.13 -27.09
CA GLY A 945 0.72 10.70 -26.19
C GLY A 945 1.21 10.21 -24.82
N GLY A 946 2.53 10.27 -24.56
CA GLY A 946 3.15 9.88 -23.29
C GLY A 946 3.27 8.38 -23.05
N GLY A 947 3.09 7.55 -24.08
CA GLY A 947 3.21 6.10 -24.00
C GLY A 947 4.60 5.57 -24.35
N ASN A 948 4.72 4.24 -24.33
CA ASN A 948 5.86 3.49 -24.82
C ASN A 948 5.50 2.70 -26.08
N PHE A 949 6.47 2.46 -26.95
CA PHE A 949 6.30 1.64 -28.15
C PHE A 949 7.09 0.33 -28.00
N LEU A 950 6.38 -0.79 -27.99
CA LEU A 950 6.96 -2.13 -27.96
C LEU A 950 6.80 -2.77 -29.34
N LEU A 951 7.84 -2.70 -30.16
CA LEU A 951 7.80 -3.12 -31.56
C LEU A 951 8.28 -4.56 -31.69
N ASN A 952 7.44 -5.42 -32.26
CA ASN A 952 7.69 -6.85 -32.38
C ASN A 952 8.50 -7.24 -33.62
N VAL A 953 9.38 -8.22 -33.44
CA VAL A 953 9.95 -9.07 -34.49
C VAL A 953 9.65 -10.55 -34.20
N GLY A 954 9.41 -11.33 -35.26
CA GLY A 954 9.27 -12.79 -35.17
C GLY A 954 10.48 -13.47 -35.83
N PRO A 955 11.42 -14.04 -35.06
CA PRO A 955 12.54 -14.79 -35.62
C PRO A 955 12.09 -16.12 -36.24
N GLY A 956 12.74 -16.53 -37.33
CA GLY A 956 12.54 -17.82 -37.97
C GLY A 956 13.01 -19.01 -37.12
N PRO A 957 12.77 -20.25 -37.57
CA PRO A 957 13.13 -21.44 -36.81
C PRO A 957 14.65 -21.61 -36.64
N ASP A 958 15.46 -20.97 -37.48
CA ASP A 958 16.90 -20.89 -37.36
C ASP A 958 17.41 -19.74 -36.46
N GLY A 959 16.49 -18.85 -36.07
CA GLY A 959 16.74 -17.65 -35.28
C GLY A 959 17.07 -16.40 -36.10
N SER A 960 16.97 -16.47 -37.43
CA SER A 960 17.13 -15.31 -38.30
C SER A 960 15.94 -14.35 -38.18
N ILE A 961 16.20 -13.04 -38.23
CA ILE A 961 15.15 -12.02 -38.38
C ILE A 961 15.11 -11.63 -39.85
N GLN A 962 13.91 -11.43 -40.41
CA GLN A 962 13.75 -11.02 -41.81
C GLN A 962 14.61 -9.77 -42.11
N PRO A 963 15.42 -9.79 -43.20
CA PRO A 963 16.34 -8.69 -43.52
C PRO A 963 15.65 -7.33 -43.60
N GLU A 964 14.42 -7.29 -44.12
CA GLU A 964 13.61 -6.08 -44.21
C GLU A 964 13.32 -5.50 -42.82
N SER A 965 12.99 -6.35 -41.84
CA SER A 965 12.78 -5.93 -40.45
C SER A 965 14.05 -5.38 -39.82
N VAL A 966 15.21 -5.99 -40.09
CA VAL A 966 16.52 -5.48 -39.67
C VAL A 966 16.79 -4.10 -40.29
N GLU A 967 16.54 -3.94 -41.59
CA GLU A 967 16.71 -2.66 -42.31
C GLU A 967 15.81 -1.56 -41.71
N ARG A 968 14.54 -1.88 -41.40
CA ARG A 968 13.62 -0.92 -40.74
C ARG A 968 14.12 -0.50 -39.35
N LEU A 969 14.58 -1.46 -38.54
CA LEU A 969 15.10 -1.20 -37.20
C LEU A 969 16.38 -0.33 -37.24
N GLU A 970 17.30 -0.61 -38.17
CA GLU A 970 18.51 0.19 -38.37
C GLU A 970 18.17 1.63 -38.82
N ALA A 971 17.17 1.80 -39.68
CA ALA A 971 16.68 3.11 -40.11
C ALA A 971 16.08 3.92 -38.95
N ILE A 972 15.28 3.29 -38.08
CA ILE A 972 14.78 3.92 -36.84
C ILE A 972 15.95 4.34 -35.95
N GLY A 973 16.93 3.45 -35.77
CA GLY A 973 18.14 3.72 -35.01
C GLY A 973 18.95 4.91 -35.56
N ALA A 974 19.07 5.02 -36.89
CA ALA A 974 19.72 6.14 -37.55
C ALA A 974 19.02 7.47 -37.26
N TRP A 975 17.69 7.49 -37.31
CA TRP A 975 16.91 8.68 -36.98
C TRP A 975 17.01 9.04 -35.49
N LEU A 976 16.97 8.06 -34.59
CA LEU A 976 17.08 8.27 -33.13
C LEU A 976 18.47 8.71 -32.68
N ARG A 977 19.55 8.38 -33.40
CA ARG A 977 20.89 8.93 -33.10
C ARG A 977 20.93 10.45 -33.20
N VAL A 978 20.14 11.02 -34.11
CA VAL A 978 20.03 12.47 -34.31
C VAL A 978 18.95 13.08 -33.43
N ASN A 979 17.78 12.44 -33.36
CA ASN A 979 16.58 13.04 -32.77
C ASN A 979 16.18 12.45 -31.41
N GLY A 980 16.98 11.55 -30.83
CA GLY A 980 16.63 10.79 -29.63
C GLY A 980 16.36 11.64 -28.38
N GLU A 981 16.91 12.85 -28.28
CA GLU A 981 16.59 13.79 -27.19
C GLU A 981 15.10 14.18 -27.18
N ALA A 982 14.45 14.16 -28.35
CA ALA A 982 13.03 14.44 -28.50
C ALA A 982 12.12 13.21 -28.23
N ILE A 983 12.69 12.09 -27.79
CA ILE A 983 11.97 10.86 -27.43
C ILE A 983 12.31 10.43 -26.01
N TYR A 984 13.58 10.19 -25.69
CA TYR A 984 13.95 9.61 -24.39
C TYR A 984 13.82 10.61 -23.24
N GLY A 985 13.20 10.18 -22.14
CA GLY A 985 12.99 11.03 -20.96
C GLY A 985 12.13 12.27 -21.23
N THR A 986 11.35 12.27 -22.32
CA THR A 986 10.36 13.32 -22.58
C THR A 986 9.03 12.98 -21.94
N LEU A 987 8.23 14.00 -21.68
CA LEU A 987 6.80 13.91 -21.40
C LEU A 987 6.01 14.15 -22.69
N ALA A 988 4.72 13.78 -22.69
CA ALA A 988 3.77 14.26 -23.70
C ALA A 988 3.78 15.80 -23.77
N GLY A 989 3.86 16.35 -24.97
CA GLY A 989 3.76 17.79 -25.24
C GLY A 989 2.30 18.26 -25.35
N PRO A 990 2.05 19.54 -25.68
CA PRO A 990 0.72 20.03 -26.01
C PRO A 990 0.26 19.34 -27.31
N ARG A 991 -1.04 19.22 -27.53
CA ARG A 991 -1.52 18.62 -28.78
C ARG A 991 -1.03 19.42 -29.99
N SER A 992 -0.55 18.70 -30.99
CA SER A 992 -0.27 19.26 -32.30
C SER A 992 -1.59 19.78 -32.89
N ALA A 993 -1.65 21.07 -33.23
CA ALA A 993 -2.78 21.62 -33.99
C ALA A 993 -2.63 21.31 -35.49
N TYR A 994 -1.46 20.80 -35.89
CA TYR A 994 -1.20 20.21 -37.19
C TYR A 994 -1.56 18.72 -37.19
N PRO A 995 -2.46 18.23 -38.06
CA PRO A 995 -2.93 16.83 -38.06
C PRO A 995 -1.80 15.80 -38.21
N ASP A 996 -0.77 16.15 -38.97
CA ASP A 996 0.37 15.27 -39.29
C ASP A 996 1.59 15.60 -38.43
N GLY A 997 1.42 15.51 -37.11
CA GLY A 997 2.52 15.70 -36.18
C GLY A 997 2.27 15.19 -34.78
N ALA A 998 3.28 15.33 -33.93
CA ALA A 998 3.24 15.05 -32.50
C ALA A 998 4.10 16.06 -31.76
N VAL A 999 3.91 16.18 -30.44
CA VAL A 999 4.73 17.07 -29.63
C VAL A 999 5.16 16.37 -28.35
N THR A 1000 6.42 16.55 -27.99
CA THR A 1000 6.99 16.07 -26.73
C THR A 1000 7.65 17.21 -25.99
N ALA A 1001 7.90 17.06 -24.69
CA ALA A 1001 8.51 18.10 -23.88
C ALA A 1001 9.50 17.54 -22.86
N ARG A 1002 10.55 18.31 -22.55
CA ARG A 1002 11.52 18.00 -21.48
C ARG A 1002 12.05 19.29 -20.87
N GLY A 1003 11.73 19.53 -19.59
CA GLY A 1003 12.10 20.78 -18.93
C GLY A 1003 11.49 21.98 -19.67
N ASN A 1004 12.31 22.95 -20.08
CA ASN A 1004 11.89 24.12 -20.87
C ASN A 1004 12.01 23.93 -22.38
N ARG A 1005 12.15 22.68 -22.87
CA ARG A 1005 12.25 22.35 -24.30
C ARG A 1005 10.97 21.67 -24.76
N LEU A 1006 10.42 22.14 -25.86
CA LEU A 1006 9.33 21.51 -26.60
C LEU A 1006 9.88 21.02 -27.94
N TYR A 1007 9.50 19.81 -28.34
CA TYR A 1007 9.90 19.23 -29.62
C TYR A 1007 8.66 18.98 -30.47
N ALA A 1008 8.52 19.75 -31.54
CA ALA A 1008 7.49 19.54 -32.54
C ALA A 1008 7.99 18.54 -33.57
N HIS A 1009 7.31 17.41 -33.68
CA HIS A 1009 7.57 16.33 -34.63
C HIS A 1009 6.65 16.54 -35.84
N VAL A 1010 7.20 16.99 -36.95
CA VAL A 1010 6.46 17.28 -38.20
C VAL A 1010 6.63 16.10 -39.15
N PHE A 1011 5.52 15.48 -39.56
CA PHE A 1011 5.57 14.26 -40.36
C PHE A 1011 5.64 14.59 -41.85
N GLY A 1012 6.74 14.18 -42.50
CA GLY A 1012 6.99 14.48 -43.90
C GLY A 1012 7.14 15.99 -44.18
N VAL A 1013 6.75 16.40 -45.39
CA VAL A 1013 6.77 17.81 -45.83
C VAL A 1013 5.39 18.42 -45.58
N PRO A 1014 5.28 19.50 -44.79
CA PRO A 1014 3.99 20.08 -44.47
C PRO A 1014 3.40 20.84 -45.67
N ASN A 1015 2.10 20.70 -45.91
CA ASN A 1015 1.36 21.44 -46.93
C ASN A 1015 0.83 22.78 -46.37
N GLY A 1016 1.76 23.65 -45.93
CA GLY A 1016 1.46 24.92 -45.27
C GLY A 1016 2.20 25.11 -43.95
N PRO A 1017 1.87 26.18 -43.20
CA PRO A 1017 2.49 26.45 -41.91
C PRO A 1017 2.17 25.35 -40.88
N VAL A 1018 3.13 25.05 -40.02
CA VAL A 1018 2.98 24.08 -38.92
C VAL A 1018 2.55 24.81 -37.67
N ASP A 1019 1.38 24.48 -37.13
CA ASP A 1019 0.86 25.08 -35.91
C ASP A 1019 0.97 24.12 -34.72
N VAL A 1020 1.56 24.60 -33.62
CA VAL A 1020 1.67 23.88 -32.35
C VAL A 1020 1.05 24.70 -31.24
N SER A 1021 0.19 24.08 -30.42
CA SER A 1021 -0.41 24.74 -29.27
C SER A 1021 0.66 25.19 -28.27
N LEU A 1022 0.60 26.45 -27.83
CA LEU A 1022 1.56 27.09 -26.93
C LEU A 1022 0.81 27.71 -25.75
N PRO A 1023 0.64 26.98 -24.62
CA PRO A 1023 -0.17 27.47 -23.50
C PRO A 1023 0.59 28.55 -22.70
N GLY A 1024 0.51 29.80 -23.14
CA GLY A 1024 0.96 31.00 -22.41
C GLY A 1024 2.47 31.11 -22.14
N ALA A 1025 3.32 30.25 -22.71
CA ALA A 1025 4.78 30.31 -22.56
C ALA A 1025 5.41 31.23 -23.61
N ARG A 1026 6.48 31.96 -23.27
CA ARG A 1026 7.20 32.76 -24.28
C ARG A 1026 8.29 31.92 -24.94
N VAL A 1027 8.36 32.00 -26.26
CA VAL A 1027 9.40 31.33 -27.06
C VAL A 1027 10.67 32.15 -27.05
N ARG A 1028 11.78 31.54 -26.64
CA ARG A 1028 13.14 32.12 -26.70
C ARG A 1028 13.83 31.83 -28.03
N SER A 1029 13.70 30.60 -28.54
CA SER A 1029 14.23 30.24 -29.86
C SER A 1029 13.50 29.02 -30.42
N ALA A 1030 13.46 28.90 -31.75
CA ALA A 1030 13.09 27.66 -32.44
C ALA A 1030 14.16 27.28 -33.48
N ARG A 1031 14.59 26.02 -33.45
CA ARG A 1031 15.68 25.49 -34.28
C ARG A 1031 15.36 24.07 -34.73
N LEU A 1032 15.86 23.68 -35.90
CA LEU A 1032 15.88 22.27 -36.29
C LEU A 1032 16.80 21.50 -35.34
N LEU A 1033 16.32 20.38 -34.80
CA LEU A 1033 17.12 19.57 -33.85
C LEU A 1033 18.36 18.97 -34.54
N ARG A 1034 18.21 18.55 -35.80
CA ARG A 1034 19.26 17.84 -36.56
C ARG A 1034 20.55 18.62 -36.77
N ASP A 1035 20.46 19.94 -36.98
CA ASP A 1035 21.59 20.79 -37.41
C ASP A 1035 21.64 22.15 -36.69
N GLY A 1036 20.69 22.43 -35.78
CA GLY A 1036 20.64 23.65 -34.99
C GLY A 1036 20.26 24.91 -35.76
N ARG A 1037 19.92 24.80 -37.06
CA ARG A 1037 19.55 25.96 -37.88
C ARG A 1037 18.29 26.63 -37.34
N PRO A 1038 18.27 27.96 -37.21
CA PRO A 1038 17.08 28.68 -36.77
C PRO A 1038 15.97 28.59 -37.82
N LEU A 1039 14.73 28.52 -37.35
CA LEU A 1039 13.53 28.65 -38.17
C LEU A 1039 12.85 29.99 -37.89
N PRO A 1040 12.08 30.58 -38.81
CA PRO A 1040 11.15 31.66 -38.47
C PRO A 1040 9.93 31.10 -37.72
N TRP A 1041 9.38 31.88 -36.78
CA TRP A 1041 8.14 31.54 -36.09
C TRP A 1041 7.33 32.79 -35.75
N THR A 1042 6.01 32.62 -35.66
CA THR A 1042 5.07 33.64 -35.16
C THR A 1042 4.16 33.03 -34.10
N VAL A 1043 3.61 33.86 -33.22
CA VAL A 1043 2.62 33.42 -32.21
C VAL A 1043 1.30 34.12 -32.51
N GLN A 1044 0.23 33.35 -32.71
CA GLN A 1044 -1.12 33.85 -32.96
C GLN A 1044 -2.13 32.93 -32.25
N ASP A 1045 -3.08 33.50 -31.50
CA ASP A 1045 -4.16 32.76 -30.82
C ASP A 1045 -3.67 31.53 -30.00
N ASP A 1046 -2.61 31.73 -29.19
CA ASP A 1046 -1.94 30.67 -28.41
C ASP A 1046 -1.39 29.50 -29.25
N ARG A 1047 -1.12 29.73 -30.54
CA ARG A 1047 -0.44 28.80 -31.43
C ARG A 1047 0.91 29.36 -31.87
N LEU A 1048 1.92 28.52 -31.76
CA LEU A 1048 3.23 28.74 -32.35
C LEU A 1048 3.22 28.22 -33.78
N ARG A 1049 3.35 29.13 -34.74
CA ARG A 1049 3.36 28.85 -36.16
C ARG A 1049 4.80 28.83 -36.67
N PHE A 1050 5.16 27.78 -37.43
CA PHE A 1050 6.45 27.65 -38.09
C PHE A 1050 6.30 27.67 -39.62
N ASP A 1051 7.20 28.39 -40.26
CA ASP A 1051 7.42 28.27 -41.70
C ASP A 1051 8.58 27.29 -41.93
N LEU A 1052 8.26 26.06 -42.34
CA LEU A 1052 9.23 25.00 -42.56
C LEU A 1052 9.45 24.76 -44.07
N PRO A 1053 10.60 25.17 -44.63
CA PRO A 1053 10.92 24.92 -46.04
C PRO A 1053 11.03 23.43 -46.38
N ALA A 1054 10.54 23.04 -47.55
CA ALA A 1054 10.53 21.64 -48.00
C ALA A 1054 11.95 21.02 -48.09
N ASP A 1055 12.95 21.80 -48.50
CA ASP A 1055 14.37 21.40 -48.57
C ASP A 1055 15.00 21.15 -47.18
N ARG A 1056 14.31 21.57 -46.12
CA ARG A 1056 14.73 21.38 -44.72
C ARG A 1056 14.01 20.25 -44.00
N CYS A 1057 13.08 19.56 -44.67
CA CYS A 1057 12.31 18.47 -44.08
C CYS A 1057 13.07 17.13 -44.14
N ASP A 1058 12.84 16.28 -43.13
CA ASP A 1058 13.14 14.86 -43.16
C ASP A 1058 11.90 14.10 -43.73
N PRO A 1059 12.07 13.15 -44.66
CA PRO A 1059 10.95 12.40 -45.25
C PRO A 1059 10.08 11.64 -44.24
N ALA A 1060 10.68 11.17 -43.14
CA ALA A 1060 9.96 10.51 -42.07
C ALA A 1060 9.37 11.55 -41.11
N VAL A 1061 10.24 12.22 -40.34
CA VAL A 1061 9.87 13.17 -39.29
C VAL A 1061 10.96 14.24 -39.11
N THR A 1062 10.58 15.50 -39.27
CA THR A 1062 11.41 16.65 -38.94
C THR A 1062 11.15 17.07 -37.49
N VAL A 1063 12.20 17.28 -36.70
CA VAL A 1063 12.06 17.72 -35.30
C VAL A 1063 12.51 19.17 -35.14
N ILE A 1064 11.60 20.01 -34.65
CA ILE A 1064 11.86 21.40 -34.28
C ILE A 1064 11.98 21.48 -32.76
N ARG A 1065 13.12 21.92 -32.25
CA ARG A 1065 13.34 22.22 -30.83
C ARG A 1065 12.98 23.68 -30.56
N VAL A 1066 12.05 23.87 -29.64
CA VAL A 1066 11.60 25.17 -29.15
C VAL A 1066 12.08 25.33 -27.71
N GLU A 1067 12.84 26.39 -27.44
CA GLU A 1067 13.22 26.77 -26.08
C GLU A 1067 12.22 27.78 -25.52
N LEU A 1068 11.64 27.45 -24.37
CA LEU A 1068 10.68 28.29 -23.67
C LEU A 1068 11.36 29.07 -22.54
N ASP A 1069 10.71 30.15 -22.12
CA ASP A 1069 11.20 30.99 -21.01
C ASP A 1069 11.08 30.37 -19.63
N ARG A 1070 10.36 29.25 -19.53
CA ARG A 1070 10.14 28.46 -18.32
C ARG A 1070 9.96 26.98 -18.68
N PRO A 1071 10.15 26.06 -17.73
CA PRO A 1071 9.75 24.68 -17.90
C PRO A 1071 8.30 24.57 -18.37
N MET A 1072 8.05 23.65 -19.27
CA MET A 1072 6.71 23.34 -19.74
C MET A 1072 5.98 22.57 -18.64
N GLU A 1073 5.03 23.25 -17.99
CA GLU A 1073 4.08 22.63 -17.07
C GLU A 1073 2.90 22.09 -17.89
N ARG A 1074 2.39 20.90 -17.56
CA ARG A 1074 1.10 20.43 -18.11
C ARG A 1074 -0.03 21.31 -17.55
N ARG A 1075 -0.24 22.48 -18.15
CA ARG A 1075 -1.41 23.32 -17.92
C ARG A 1075 -2.37 23.16 -19.09
N HIS A 1076 -3.52 22.59 -18.82
CA HIS A 1076 -4.62 22.43 -19.77
C HIS A 1076 -5.47 23.72 -19.75
N GLY A 1077 -4.85 24.83 -20.18
CA GLY A 1077 -5.30 26.19 -19.88
C GLY A 1077 -6.60 26.63 -20.57
N ALA A 1078 -7.33 27.52 -19.91
CA ALA A 1078 -8.45 28.26 -20.47
C ALA A 1078 -7.95 29.52 -21.17
N VAL A 1079 -8.64 29.93 -22.24
CA VAL A 1079 -8.45 31.25 -22.85
C VAL A 1079 -9.37 32.25 -22.17
N HIS A 1080 -8.83 33.40 -21.77
CA HIS A 1080 -9.61 34.50 -21.20
C HIS A 1080 -10.21 35.34 -22.32
N GLU A 1081 -11.53 35.47 -22.33
CA GLU A 1081 -12.24 36.30 -23.30
C GLU A 1081 -12.44 37.73 -22.76
N PRO A 1082 -12.58 38.75 -23.64
CA PRO A 1082 -12.73 40.15 -23.24
C PRO A 1082 -13.93 40.44 -22.33
N ASP A 1083 -14.96 39.59 -22.36
CA ASP A 1083 -16.15 39.70 -21.51
C ASP A 1083 -15.99 39.03 -20.13
N GLY A 1084 -14.78 38.56 -19.81
CA GLY A 1084 -14.46 37.89 -18.56
C GLY A 1084 -14.78 36.39 -18.54
N SER A 1085 -15.32 35.84 -19.64
CA SER A 1085 -15.53 34.40 -19.76
C SER A 1085 -14.25 33.62 -19.99
N LEU A 1086 -14.28 32.35 -19.64
CA LEU A 1086 -13.18 31.41 -19.83
C LEU A 1086 -13.60 30.37 -20.85
N ARG A 1087 -12.81 30.19 -21.91
CA ARG A 1087 -13.03 29.18 -22.94
C ARG A 1087 -12.06 28.02 -22.78
N LEU A 1088 -12.62 26.82 -22.59
CA LEU A 1088 -11.92 25.54 -22.51
C LEU A 1088 -12.09 24.82 -23.85
N SER A 1089 -11.04 24.81 -24.68
CA SER A 1089 -11.10 24.19 -26.01
C SER A 1089 -11.03 22.66 -25.93
N ALA A 1090 -11.65 21.97 -26.89
CA ALA A 1090 -11.47 20.52 -27.06
C ALA A 1090 -9.99 20.10 -27.19
N SER A 1091 -9.18 20.94 -27.85
CA SER A 1091 -7.74 20.73 -28.05
C SER A 1091 -6.90 20.77 -26.77
N SER A 1092 -7.40 21.42 -25.70
CA SER A 1092 -6.71 21.51 -24.41
C SER A 1092 -7.11 20.42 -23.42
N ALA A 1093 -8.16 19.64 -23.71
CA ALA A 1093 -8.65 18.60 -22.81
C ALA A 1093 -7.64 17.46 -22.59
N ALA A 1094 -7.51 16.96 -21.37
CA ALA A 1094 -7.07 15.59 -21.13
C ALA A 1094 -8.27 14.65 -21.35
N LEU A 1095 -8.06 13.52 -22.03
CA LEU A 1095 -9.13 12.57 -22.31
C LEU A 1095 -8.88 11.26 -21.59
N HIS A 1096 -9.98 10.63 -21.22
CA HIS A 1096 -10.02 9.44 -20.41
C HIS A 1096 -11.05 8.49 -21.01
N GLY A 1097 -10.78 7.19 -20.91
CA GLY A 1097 -11.59 6.15 -21.52
C GLY A 1097 -10.94 5.55 -22.76
N VAL A 1098 -11.76 4.92 -23.61
CA VAL A 1098 -11.33 4.03 -24.70
C VAL A 1098 -11.72 4.52 -26.10
N GLN A 1099 -12.79 5.30 -26.26
CA GLN A 1099 -13.29 5.68 -27.59
C GLN A 1099 -13.32 7.19 -27.84
N LEU A 1100 -13.53 8.00 -26.80
CA LEU A 1100 -13.49 9.46 -26.88
C LEU A 1100 -12.16 9.95 -27.48
N CYS A 1101 -12.27 10.73 -28.55
CA CYS A 1101 -11.12 11.24 -29.29
C CYS A 1101 -11.30 12.72 -29.61
N TYR A 1102 -10.18 13.41 -29.85
CA TYR A 1102 -10.18 14.73 -30.45
C TYR A 1102 -10.10 14.59 -31.97
N GLN A 1103 -10.96 15.30 -32.71
CA GLN A 1103 -11.04 15.26 -34.16
C GLN A 1103 -10.46 16.57 -34.74
N PRO A 1104 -9.20 16.59 -35.22
CA PRO A 1104 -8.54 17.82 -35.67
C PRO A 1104 -9.25 18.54 -36.82
N ALA A 1105 -9.94 17.79 -37.69
CA ALA A 1105 -10.67 18.35 -38.82
C ALA A 1105 -11.85 19.24 -38.40
N TYR A 1106 -12.41 19.03 -37.22
CA TYR A 1106 -13.59 19.73 -36.72
C TYR A 1106 -13.31 20.59 -35.47
N ASP A 1107 -12.12 20.43 -34.89
CA ASP A 1107 -11.68 21.00 -33.61
C ASP A 1107 -12.65 20.68 -32.46
N ASP A 1108 -13.08 19.41 -32.37
CA ASP A 1108 -14.01 18.92 -31.35
C ASP A 1108 -13.54 17.62 -30.69
N LEU A 1109 -14.20 17.26 -29.58
CA LEU A 1109 -14.19 15.92 -29.01
C LEU A 1109 -15.37 15.13 -29.57
N GLY A 1110 -15.13 13.94 -30.09
CA GLY A 1110 -16.17 13.04 -30.60
C GLY A 1110 -15.90 11.59 -30.25
N CYS A 1111 -16.67 10.68 -30.84
CA CYS A 1111 -16.62 9.24 -30.54
C CYS A 1111 -16.89 8.92 -29.05
N TRP A 1112 -17.70 9.73 -28.38
CA TRP A 1112 -18.09 9.53 -26.97
C TRP A 1112 -19.15 8.43 -26.85
N MET A 1113 -18.73 7.18 -27.02
CA MET A 1113 -19.59 6.02 -27.26
C MET A 1113 -19.69 5.06 -26.07
N THR A 1114 -19.03 5.36 -24.95
CA THR A 1114 -19.15 4.59 -23.70
C THR A 1114 -19.24 5.51 -22.47
N PRO A 1115 -20.01 5.14 -21.42
CA PRO A 1115 -20.04 5.87 -20.14
C PRO A 1115 -18.69 5.92 -19.41
N THR A 1116 -17.74 5.06 -19.75
CA THR A 1116 -16.38 5.08 -19.17
C THR A 1116 -15.50 6.19 -19.75
N ASP A 1117 -15.93 6.83 -20.85
CA ASP A 1117 -15.22 7.94 -21.47
C ASP A 1117 -15.53 9.28 -20.78
N TRP A 1118 -14.49 10.10 -20.60
CA TRP A 1118 -14.63 11.45 -20.04
C TRP A 1118 -13.48 12.40 -20.41
N ALA A 1119 -13.72 13.70 -20.29
CA ALA A 1119 -12.75 14.76 -20.57
C ALA A 1119 -12.46 15.61 -19.33
N GLU A 1120 -11.24 16.13 -19.22
CA GLU A 1120 -10.74 16.96 -18.12
C GLU A 1120 -10.01 18.21 -18.64
N TRP A 1121 -10.21 19.35 -17.98
CA TRP A 1121 -9.46 20.59 -18.19
C TRP A 1121 -8.89 21.09 -16.87
N ARG A 1122 -7.69 21.67 -16.89
CA ARG A 1122 -7.01 22.26 -15.72
C ARG A 1122 -6.52 23.66 -16.04
N PHE A 1123 -7.20 24.66 -15.51
CA PHE A 1123 -7.03 26.05 -15.90
C PHE A 1123 -7.03 26.99 -14.70
N GLU A 1124 -6.54 28.21 -14.92
CA GLU A 1124 -6.50 29.24 -13.89
C GLU A 1124 -7.72 30.15 -14.00
N VAL A 1125 -8.39 30.35 -12.87
CA VAL A 1125 -9.54 31.23 -12.76
C VAL A 1125 -9.07 32.56 -12.18
N PRO A 1126 -9.25 33.69 -12.89
CA PRO A 1126 -8.63 34.96 -12.54
C PRO A 1126 -9.28 35.59 -11.30
N ALA A 1127 -10.59 35.37 -11.13
CA ALA A 1127 -11.38 35.86 -10.02
C ALA A 1127 -12.38 34.78 -9.60
N ALA A 1128 -12.55 34.59 -8.29
CA ALA A 1128 -13.56 33.66 -7.80
C ALA A 1128 -14.96 34.18 -8.18
N GLY A 1129 -15.83 33.31 -8.67
CA GLY A 1129 -17.15 33.73 -9.16
C GLY A 1129 -18.06 32.57 -9.50
N ARG A 1130 -19.32 32.88 -9.80
CA ARG A 1130 -20.25 31.93 -10.41
C ARG A 1130 -20.12 32.00 -11.92
N TYR A 1131 -19.99 30.83 -12.54
CA TYR A 1131 -19.88 30.71 -13.98
C TYR A 1131 -20.99 29.78 -14.48
N ARG A 1132 -21.77 30.25 -15.44
CA ARG A 1132 -22.65 29.38 -16.22
C ARG A 1132 -21.79 28.55 -17.15
N VAL A 1133 -22.02 27.24 -17.16
CA VAL A 1133 -21.31 26.28 -18.01
C VAL A 1133 -22.10 26.09 -19.29
N GLU A 1134 -21.58 26.62 -20.39
CA GLU A 1134 -22.15 26.46 -21.73
C GLU A 1134 -21.26 25.54 -22.55
N LEU A 1135 -21.82 24.44 -23.05
CA LEU A 1135 -21.11 23.53 -23.95
C LEU A 1135 -21.46 23.90 -25.38
N ASP A 1136 -20.45 24.13 -26.21
CA ASP A 1136 -20.61 24.24 -27.65
C ASP A 1136 -20.63 22.82 -28.23
N ALA A 1137 -21.82 22.21 -28.32
CA ALA A 1137 -21.99 20.78 -28.57
C ALA A 1137 -22.95 20.48 -29.74
N GLY A 1138 -22.66 19.40 -30.47
CA GLY A 1138 -23.47 18.87 -31.57
C GLY A 1138 -24.02 17.48 -31.24
N VAL A 1139 -25.32 17.29 -31.45
CA VAL A 1139 -26.06 16.03 -31.20
C VAL A 1139 -27.12 15.89 -32.29
N PRO A 1140 -26.99 15.01 -33.29
CA PRO A 1140 -27.98 14.90 -34.36
C PRO A 1140 -29.32 14.35 -33.85
N PRO A 1141 -30.42 14.56 -34.61
CA PRO A 1141 -31.73 14.03 -34.24
C PRO A 1141 -31.69 12.51 -34.14
N GLY A 1142 -32.25 11.96 -33.06
CA GLY A 1142 -32.25 10.53 -32.75
C GLY A 1142 -31.08 10.05 -31.89
N GLN A 1143 -30.14 10.94 -31.51
CA GLN A 1143 -29.01 10.64 -30.62
C GLN A 1143 -29.12 11.32 -29.23
N GLU A 1144 -30.15 12.14 -29.00
CA GLU A 1144 -30.39 12.83 -27.73
C GLU A 1144 -30.75 11.90 -26.56
N GLY A 1145 -30.71 12.44 -25.33
CA GLY A 1145 -31.17 11.75 -24.11
C GLY A 1145 -30.08 11.19 -23.21
N SER A 1146 -28.80 11.34 -23.57
CA SER A 1146 -27.68 10.90 -22.73
C SER A 1146 -27.57 11.79 -21.49
N ILE A 1147 -27.27 11.20 -20.33
CA ILE A 1147 -27.10 11.92 -19.06
C ILE A 1147 -25.62 12.27 -18.91
N MET A 1148 -25.32 13.56 -18.93
CA MET A 1148 -23.99 14.11 -18.82
C MET A 1148 -23.79 14.79 -17.46
N SER A 1149 -22.55 14.79 -16.98
CA SER A 1149 -22.14 15.38 -15.72
C SER A 1149 -20.95 16.30 -15.91
N VAL A 1150 -21.04 17.53 -15.41
CA VAL A 1150 -19.91 18.47 -15.29
C VAL A 1150 -19.47 18.48 -13.83
N LEU A 1151 -18.21 18.12 -13.58
CA LEU A 1151 -17.62 18.11 -12.24
C LEU A 1151 -16.51 19.15 -12.14
N ALA A 1152 -16.66 20.18 -11.32
CA ALA A 1152 -15.63 21.17 -11.04
C ALA A 1152 -15.24 21.11 -9.55
N GLY A 1153 -14.08 20.49 -9.25
CA GLY A 1153 -13.74 20.10 -7.87
C GLY A 1153 -14.76 19.07 -7.35
N ARG A 1154 -15.57 19.44 -6.37
CA ARG A 1154 -16.65 18.58 -5.81
C ARG A 1154 -18.05 18.99 -6.24
N GLN A 1155 -18.16 20.04 -7.03
CA GLN A 1155 -19.44 20.49 -7.55
C GLN A 1155 -19.78 19.69 -8.79
N GLU A 1156 -20.89 18.98 -8.75
CA GLU A 1156 -21.43 18.24 -9.89
C GLU A 1156 -22.70 18.91 -10.39
N THR A 1157 -22.78 19.23 -11.67
CA THR A 1157 -24.03 19.55 -12.36
C THR A 1157 -24.34 18.48 -13.39
N ARG A 1158 -25.62 18.19 -13.62
CA ARG A 1158 -26.06 17.17 -14.57
C ARG A 1158 -27.00 17.78 -15.59
N PHE A 1159 -26.90 17.33 -16.83
CA PHE A 1159 -27.80 17.72 -17.90
C PHE A 1159 -28.07 16.56 -18.84
N VAL A 1160 -29.14 16.67 -19.61
CA VAL A 1160 -29.52 15.69 -20.63
C VAL A 1160 -29.25 16.28 -22.01
N THR A 1161 -28.60 15.53 -22.89
CA THR A 1161 -28.29 16.00 -24.24
C THR A 1161 -29.56 16.27 -25.04
N ARG A 1162 -29.58 17.36 -25.80
CA ARG A 1162 -30.71 17.82 -26.62
C ARG A 1162 -30.30 17.80 -28.10
N PRO A 1163 -31.25 17.58 -29.04
CA PRO A 1163 -30.92 17.49 -30.45
C PRO A 1163 -30.55 18.85 -31.06
N THR A 1164 -29.67 18.79 -32.04
CA THR A 1164 -29.20 19.80 -32.99
C THR A 1164 -29.41 19.25 -34.41
N SER A 1165 -29.06 19.98 -35.47
CA SER A 1165 -29.25 19.47 -36.84
C SER A 1165 -28.20 18.46 -37.32
N GLY A 1166 -27.08 18.29 -36.60
CA GLY A 1166 -26.00 17.38 -37.00
C GLY A 1166 -24.83 17.31 -36.01
N TRP A 1167 -23.91 16.36 -36.19
CA TRP A 1167 -22.71 16.21 -35.36
C TRP A 1167 -21.80 17.45 -35.34
N THR A 1168 -21.84 18.26 -36.41
CA THR A 1168 -21.04 19.48 -36.56
C THR A 1168 -21.87 20.77 -36.46
N ASP A 1169 -23.16 20.70 -36.09
CA ASP A 1169 -24.00 21.86 -35.78
C ASP A 1169 -23.90 22.16 -34.28
N TYR A 1170 -22.78 22.75 -33.88
CA TYR A 1170 -22.53 23.06 -32.48
C TYR A 1170 -23.43 24.19 -31.99
N ARG A 1171 -24.17 23.92 -30.92
CA ARG A 1171 -25.07 24.89 -30.28
C ARG A 1171 -24.75 24.99 -28.80
N PRO A 1172 -24.82 26.20 -28.21
CA PRO A 1172 -24.69 26.38 -26.78
C PRO A 1172 -25.73 25.54 -26.03
N THR A 1173 -25.25 24.65 -25.19
CA THR A 1173 -26.03 23.79 -24.31
C THR A 1173 -25.73 24.16 -22.87
N ASP A 1174 -26.75 24.59 -22.13
CA ASP A 1174 -26.61 24.92 -20.71
C ASP A 1174 -26.45 23.63 -19.89
N ALA A 1175 -25.32 23.53 -19.19
CA ALA A 1175 -25.00 22.42 -18.28
C ALA A 1175 -25.08 22.82 -16.81
N GLY A 1176 -25.65 23.99 -16.50
CA GLY A 1176 -25.83 24.50 -15.15
C GLY A 1176 -24.80 25.54 -14.76
N VAL A 1177 -24.73 25.84 -13.46
CA VAL A 1177 -23.86 26.87 -12.90
C VAL A 1177 -22.92 26.25 -11.88
N VAL A 1178 -21.62 26.53 -12.02
CA VAL A 1178 -20.58 26.12 -11.08
C VAL A 1178 -19.95 27.34 -10.43
N ARG A 1179 -19.50 27.20 -9.18
CA ARG A 1179 -18.75 28.26 -8.49
C ARG A 1179 -17.27 27.94 -8.53
N LEU A 1180 -16.49 28.76 -9.19
CA LEU A 1180 -15.05 28.51 -9.35
C LEU A 1180 -14.26 29.42 -8.40
N PRO A 1181 -13.33 28.88 -7.59
CA PRO A 1181 -12.41 29.70 -6.79
C PRO A 1181 -11.38 30.37 -7.70
N ARG A 1182 -10.78 31.48 -7.25
CA ARG A 1182 -9.60 32.06 -7.90
C ARG A 1182 -8.43 31.07 -7.76
N GLY A 1183 -7.65 30.91 -8.82
CA GLY A 1183 -6.50 30.01 -8.87
C GLY A 1183 -6.77 28.80 -9.76
N GLU A 1184 -5.95 27.76 -9.61
CA GLU A 1184 -6.04 26.57 -10.46
C GLU A 1184 -7.28 25.73 -10.12
N VAL A 1185 -8.02 25.34 -11.17
CA VAL A 1185 -9.26 24.57 -11.10
C VAL A 1185 -9.23 23.44 -12.11
N THR A 1186 -9.76 22.29 -11.72
CA THR A 1186 -10.04 21.17 -12.63
C THR A 1186 -11.54 21.07 -12.92
N LEU A 1187 -11.91 21.00 -14.20
CA LEU A 1187 -13.28 20.74 -14.66
C LEU A 1187 -13.30 19.45 -15.48
N GLN A 1188 -14.24 18.56 -15.19
CA GLN A 1188 -14.42 17.28 -15.88
C GLN A 1188 -15.80 17.24 -16.52
N LEU A 1189 -15.92 16.61 -17.69
CA LEU A 1189 -17.17 16.31 -18.34
C LEU A 1189 -17.27 14.79 -18.52
N ARG A 1190 -18.31 14.16 -17.97
CA ARG A 1190 -18.51 12.71 -17.92
C ARG A 1190 -19.86 12.30 -18.51
N CYS A 1191 -19.92 11.14 -19.17
CA CYS A 1191 -21.19 10.52 -19.55
C CYS A 1191 -21.62 9.52 -18.47
N LEU A 1192 -22.68 9.83 -17.72
CA LEU A 1192 -23.19 8.93 -16.68
C LEU A 1192 -24.06 7.81 -17.27
N ARG A 1193 -24.77 8.11 -18.36
CA ARG A 1193 -25.60 7.14 -19.07
C ARG A 1193 -25.70 7.52 -20.54
N LEU A 1194 -25.28 6.60 -21.40
CA LEU A 1194 -25.43 6.73 -22.85
C LEU A 1194 -26.85 6.33 -23.25
N ALA A 1195 -27.56 7.18 -23.98
CA ALA A 1195 -28.92 6.86 -24.44
C ALA A 1195 -28.96 6.14 -25.80
N ARG A 1196 -27.96 6.40 -26.64
CA ARG A 1196 -27.88 5.98 -28.05
C ARG A 1196 -26.44 5.60 -28.41
N MET A 1197 -26.00 5.87 -29.65
CA MET A 1197 -24.69 5.45 -30.14
C MET A 1197 -23.55 6.32 -29.59
N ALA A 1198 -23.72 7.64 -29.54
CA ALA A 1198 -22.73 8.56 -28.97
C ALA A 1198 -23.40 9.68 -28.18
N ALA A 1199 -22.72 10.20 -27.16
CA ALA A 1199 -23.29 11.18 -26.24
C ALA A 1199 -23.47 12.56 -26.87
N LEU A 1200 -22.40 13.14 -27.41
CA LEU A 1200 -22.32 14.43 -28.10
C LEU A 1200 -20.94 14.60 -28.77
N ASN A 1201 -20.84 15.53 -29.71
CA ASN A 1201 -19.57 16.14 -30.09
C ASN A 1201 -19.39 17.47 -29.35
N LEU A 1202 -18.20 17.77 -28.81
CA LEU A 1202 -17.92 18.97 -28.02
C LEU A 1202 -16.77 19.79 -28.60
N ARG A 1203 -17.03 21.03 -29.03
CA ARG A 1203 -15.99 21.94 -29.52
C ARG A 1203 -15.30 22.70 -28.40
N ALA A 1204 -16.07 23.20 -27.43
CA ALA A 1204 -15.55 23.92 -26.29
C ALA A 1204 -16.54 23.94 -25.12
N ILE A 1205 -16.02 24.24 -23.93
CA ILE A 1205 -16.82 24.67 -22.77
C ILE A 1205 -16.54 26.14 -22.54
N ARG A 1206 -17.58 26.96 -22.47
CA ARG A 1206 -17.51 28.37 -22.11
C ARG A 1206 -18.06 28.57 -20.71
N LEU A 1207 -17.25 29.15 -19.85
CA LEU A 1207 -17.59 29.51 -18.49
C LEU A 1207 -17.91 30.99 -18.49
N VAL A 1208 -19.20 31.32 -18.55
CA VAL A 1208 -19.69 32.70 -18.65
C VAL A 1208 -19.93 33.25 -17.24
N PRO A 1209 -19.29 34.37 -16.84
CA PRO A 1209 -19.53 34.97 -15.53
C PRO A 1209 -21.00 35.36 -15.38
N VAL A 1210 -21.60 35.03 -14.24
CA VAL A 1210 -22.96 35.47 -13.92
C VAL A 1210 -22.90 36.85 -13.26
N PRO A 1211 -23.47 37.93 -13.85
CA PRO A 1211 -23.39 39.27 -13.27
C PRO A 1211 -24.06 39.36 -11.89
N GLY A 1212 -23.42 40.07 -10.94
CA GLY A 1212 -23.99 40.35 -9.61
C GLY A 1212 -23.64 39.34 -8.51
N SER A 1213 -22.59 38.52 -8.68
CA SER A 1213 -22.14 37.54 -7.68
C SER A 1213 -20.68 37.65 -7.30
#